data_AF-S4ACW4-F1
#
_entry.id   AF-S4ACW4-F1
#
_cell.length_a   1.000
_cell.length_b   1.000
_cell.length_c   1.000
_cell.angle_alpha   90.00
_cell.angle_beta   90.00
_cell.angle_gamma   90.00
#
_symmetry.space_group_name_H-M   'P 1'
#
loop_
_entity.id
_entity.type
_entity.pdbx_description
1 polymer ?
#
loop_
_entity_poly.entity_id
_entity_poly.type
_entity_poly.pdbx_seq_one_letter_code
_entity_poly.pdbx_strand_id
1 'polypeptide(L)'
;MKITYLLGWGDEMGGTELATYTQALHLAERHDVEVVSVFRTRPEPFFPQAREVPVRYLVDRTVTPERPVRASALDEAACRTLAALPSELVEPAWESAFDRLSDVELTAALTTLDTDVLVTTTPALLAAAVGLVPARVVTVHQEHRPTQRRGRSGEPLLLHAPRLDALVTLTERTRDWIAESLGATSPELAVIPNAVPDGFRPRADGESKVIIMAARLTGEKRVDHAIRAFAQLADAHPEWTLRIFGGGHREQSLRRLVDGFGLQDRVELLGPCQDMAAEWAKAGLSLMTAGHNEAFPLVLLEALAAGVPVVTYDVLTGPAEIVRHRVDGLLVPPGEVDELAVAMGELMGDDKLRRSCARAAREGVYERFSSAGVTALWEELYARLVAGRDRPERLAGRADRVALGVASGGCGFRPTAPHTFDAAASADERAREDEIIAAAPDGKVIRSVGRLAECRDDVLAPRMAEWNLELTAAALESRQVPYVLVRTGGSAHTLAVDEDDRDRALKALAESLHGEPVYAELVNPRDAAPGAVLAERLDGIGELAGVKVFKPVTTTTLSLRHGVQQACTVAFWRRAADPGGTGATTPPAPRRAPFGSTLAGAELPSLAPTARLRVGARRYPTLDVFTQPLMTDVDFPVDAVYTWVDDTDPDWRAARAAAQAASPGTEADEHSPDSGTVRFRNRDELRYSLRSLAMYAPWVRHVYLVTAGQVPAWLDRDHPGLTVVDHRDLFADPTALPTFNSHAIETQLHRIEGLAEHFLYFNDDMFLGRPTTPDTFFLGSGLPKFFWSSASVPALPVMPGDEGYLAAAKNNRELLRRDFGRTATHCFFHVPYALRRGILEELTERYADELAATARARFRGNTDHSLVSSLHQHYAYLTGRAVPSSISYDFVDIGSRADHARLGQLLQSRNKTAFCIGESPDSGMSDEETALAVRSFLTAYFPVRSPYERPAAG
;
A
#
# COMPACT_ATOMS: atom_id res chain seq x y z
N MET A 1 0.48 -25.32 -33.63
CA MET A 1 0.74 -23.86 -33.71
C MET A 1 2.22 -23.64 -33.50
N LYS A 2 2.76 -22.53 -33.99
CA LYS A 2 4.08 -22.04 -33.63
C LYS A 2 3.93 -21.01 -32.50
N ILE A 3 4.57 -21.27 -31.36
CA ILE A 3 4.41 -20.50 -30.12
C ILE A 3 5.79 -20.03 -29.69
N THR A 4 5.93 -18.72 -29.47
CA THR A 4 7.17 -18.11 -29.00
C THR A 4 6.93 -17.49 -27.62
N TYR A 5 7.74 -17.86 -26.64
CA TYR A 5 7.82 -17.13 -25.36
C TYR A 5 8.95 -16.11 -25.40
N LEU A 6 8.70 -14.89 -24.92
CA LEU A 6 9.70 -13.83 -24.82
C LEU A 6 10.05 -13.58 -23.35
N LEU A 7 11.31 -13.86 -23.00
CA LEU A 7 11.91 -13.65 -21.69
C LEU A 7 12.98 -12.57 -21.76
N GLY A 8 13.18 -11.84 -20.66
CA GLY A 8 14.34 -10.97 -20.52
C GLY A 8 15.61 -11.79 -20.31
N TRP A 9 15.51 -12.81 -19.45
CA TRP A 9 16.60 -13.66 -18.98
C TRP A 9 16.15 -15.11 -19.03
N GLY A 10 16.57 -15.87 -20.04
CA GLY A 10 16.18 -17.28 -20.20
C GLY A 10 17.00 -18.23 -19.33
N ASP A 11 18.09 -17.77 -18.72
CA ASP A 11 19.11 -18.59 -18.10
C ASP A 11 19.33 -18.31 -16.61
N GLU A 12 18.67 -17.30 -16.05
CA GLU A 12 18.77 -16.95 -14.63
C GLU A 12 17.83 -17.74 -13.72
N MET A 13 18.13 -17.69 -12.41
CA MET A 13 17.29 -18.30 -11.39
C MET A 13 16.09 -17.40 -11.06
N GLY A 14 14.92 -17.72 -11.61
CA GLY A 14 13.66 -17.04 -11.28
C GLY A 14 12.40 -17.88 -11.52
N GLY A 15 11.32 -17.51 -10.84
CA GLY A 15 10.05 -18.23 -10.90
C GLY A 15 9.29 -18.02 -12.21
N THR A 16 9.47 -16.87 -12.86
CA THR A 16 8.89 -16.58 -14.19
C THR A 16 9.50 -17.51 -15.23
N GLU A 17 10.82 -17.68 -15.19
CA GLU A 17 11.58 -18.54 -16.09
C GLU A 17 11.16 -19.99 -15.90
N LEU A 18 11.11 -20.47 -14.64
CA LEU A 18 10.67 -21.84 -14.34
C LEU A 18 9.23 -22.11 -14.79
N ALA A 19 8.29 -21.20 -14.52
CA ALA A 19 6.91 -21.33 -14.97
C ALA A 19 6.81 -21.38 -16.50
N THR A 20 7.54 -20.49 -17.18
CA THR A 20 7.60 -20.41 -18.64
C THR A 20 8.14 -21.71 -19.24
N TYR A 21 9.26 -22.26 -18.74
CA TYR A 21 9.82 -23.51 -19.25
C TYR A 21 8.91 -24.71 -18.94
N THR A 22 8.29 -24.77 -17.77
CA THR A 22 7.36 -25.84 -17.42
C THR A 22 6.18 -25.88 -18.41
N GLN A 23 5.64 -24.72 -18.74
CA GLN A 23 4.57 -24.58 -19.73
C GLN A 23 5.05 -24.87 -21.16
N ALA A 24 6.21 -24.33 -21.55
CA ALA A 24 6.77 -24.53 -22.88
C ALA A 24 7.04 -26.01 -23.18
N LEU A 25 7.55 -26.77 -22.20
CA LEU A 25 7.79 -28.21 -22.34
C LEU A 25 6.50 -28.98 -22.64
N HIS A 26 5.43 -28.74 -21.88
CA HIS A 26 4.15 -29.43 -22.07
C HIS A 26 3.49 -29.08 -23.41
N LEU A 27 3.64 -27.83 -23.87
CA LEU A 27 3.14 -27.44 -25.19
C LEU A 27 4.01 -28.02 -26.32
N ALA A 28 5.33 -28.18 -26.11
CA ALA A 28 6.25 -28.71 -27.12
C ALA A 28 5.96 -30.17 -27.51
N GLU A 29 5.23 -30.92 -26.68
CA GLU A 29 4.76 -32.27 -27.03
C GLU A 29 3.80 -32.28 -28.23
N ARG A 30 3.09 -31.16 -28.47
CA ARG A 30 2.00 -31.06 -29.47
C ARG A 30 2.13 -29.86 -30.41
N HIS A 31 3.04 -28.94 -30.14
CA HIS A 31 3.22 -27.69 -30.87
C HIS A 31 4.70 -27.38 -31.12
N ASP A 32 4.97 -26.50 -32.08
CA ASP A 32 6.30 -25.96 -32.31
C ASP A 32 6.53 -24.80 -31.33
N VAL A 33 7.38 -25.00 -30.33
CA VAL A 33 7.59 -24.05 -29.23
C VAL A 33 9.05 -23.62 -29.17
N GLU A 34 9.28 -22.30 -29.14
CA GLU A 34 10.60 -21.72 -28.87
C GLU A 34 10.54 -20.69 -27.73
N VAL A 35 11.68 -20.50 -27.06
CA VAL A 35 11.89 -19.42 -26.10
C VAL A 35 12.92 -18.45 -26.68
N VAL A 36 12.54 -17.17 -26.80
CA VAL A 36 13.45 -16.08 -27.15
C VAL A 36 13.82 -15.35 -25.87
N SER A 37 15.11 -15.32 -25.54
CA SER A 37 15.65 -14.55 -24.43
C SER A 37 16.38 -13.32 -24.94
N VAL A 38 16.09 -12.14 -24.40
CA VAL A 38 16.82 -10.91 -24.76
C VAL A 38 18.29 -11.04 -24.40
N PHE A 39 18.58 -11.45 -23.16
CA PHE A 39 19.95 -11.54 -22.66
C PHE A 39 20.35 -12.98 -22.41
N ARG A 40 21.63 -13.28 -22.65
CA ARG A 40 22.35 -14.45 -22.13
C ARG A 40 23.33 -13.96 -21.07
N THR A 41 23.19 -14.38 -19.83
CA THR A 41 24.05 -13.97 -18.71
C THR A 41 24.92 -15.10 -18.19
N ARG A 42 24.67 -16.35 -18.61
CA ARG A 42 25.34 -17.57 -18.18
C ARG A 42 25.73 -18.45 -19.38
N PRO A 43 26.87 -19.17 -19.29
CA PRO A 43 27.22 -20.15 -20.30
C PRO A 43 26.19 -21.29 -20.41
N GLU A 44 25.68 -21.74 -19.27
CA GLU A 44 24.65 -22.77 -19.15
C GLU A 44 23.43 -22.24 -18.36
N PRO A 45 22.20 -22.59 -18.77
CA PRO A 45 21.00 -22.15 -18.06
C PRO A 45 20.92 -22.78 -16.67
N PHE A 46 20.38 -22.01 -15.71
CA PHE A 46 20.20 -22.46 -14.33
C PHE A 46 19.26 -23.67 -14.21
N PHE A 47 18.13 -23.64 -14.94
CA PHE A 47 17.14 -24.72 -14.93
C PHE A 47 17.44 -25.77 -16.01
N PRO A 48 17.49 -27.07 -15.67
CA PRO A 48 17.66 -28.14 -16.65
C PRO A 48 16.61 -28.12 -17.78
N GLN A 49 15.36 -27.77 -17.45
CA GLN A 49 14.23 -27.67 -18.37
C GLN A 49 14.51 -26.78 -19.59
N ALA A 50 15.31 -25.72 -19.41
CA ALA A 50 15.68 -24.81 -20.49
C ALA A 50 16.54 -25.50 -21.57
N ARG A 51 17.14 -26.66 -21.27
CA ARG A 51 17.93 -27.46 -22.23
C ARG A 51 17.07 -28.36 -23.10
N GLU A 52 15.80 -28.53 -22.74
CA GLU A 52 14.85 -29.42 -23.39
C GLU A 52 13.93 -28.68 -24.38
N VAL A 53 13.95 -27.34 -24.38
CA VAL A 53 13.23 -26.47 -25.32
C VAL A 53 14.23 -25.65 -26.14
N PRO A 54 13.99 -25.39 -27.44
CA PRO A 54 14.82 -24.47 -28.21
C PRO A 54 14.85 -23.06 -27.59
N VAL A 55 16.05 -22.59 -27.22
CA VAL A 55 16.26 -21.23 -26.69
C VAL A 55 17.12 -20.41 -27.65
N ARG A 56 16.63 -19.24 -28.04
CA ARG A 56 17.32 -18.26 -28.89
C ARG A 56 17.63 -16.99 -28.11
N TYR A 57 18.91 -16.72 -27.91
CA TYR A 57 19.38 -15.49 -27.24
C TYR A 57 19.61 -14.36 -28.26
N LEU A 58 19.36 -13.11 -27.85
CA LEU A 58 19.57 -11.94 -28.72
C LEU A 58 20.90 -11.22 -28.44
N VAL A 59 21.22 -10.98 -27.17
CA VAL A 59 22.44 -10.30 -26.71
C VAL A 59 23.20 -11.21 -25.74
N ASP A 60 24.50 -11.40 -26.00
CA ASP A 60 25.43 -12.14 -25.15
C ASP A 60 26.10 -11.18 -24.16
N ARG A 61 25.75 -11.32 -22.88
CA ARG A 61 26.35 -10.60 -21.74
C ARG A 61 27.35 -11.44 -20.95
N THR A 62 27.65 -12.67 -21.41
CA THR A 62 28.72 -13.49 -20.81
C THR A 62 30.12 -13.00 -21.20
N VAL A 63 30.19 -12.12 -22.18
CA VAL A 63 31.43 -11.52 -22.72
C VAL A 63 31.44 -10.01 -22.49
N THR A 64 32.64 -9.43 -22.38
CA THR A 64 32.83 -7.97 -22.27
C THR A 64 33.67 -7.45 -23.45
N PRO A 65 33.19 -6.46 -24.23
CA PRO A 65 31.85 -5.88 -24.15
C PRO A 65 30.77 -6.86 -24.63
N GLU A 66 29.55 -6.63 -24.18
CA GLU A 66 28.35 -7.37 -24.60
C GLU A 66 28.16 -7.28 -26.12
N ARG A 67 27.65 -8.33 -26.78
CA ARG A 67 27.53 -8.37 -28.26
C ARG A 67 26.26 -9.07 -28.72
N PRO A 68 25.80 -8.83 -29.96
CA PRO A 68 24.75 -9.65 -30.57
C PRO A 68 25.14 -11.12 -30.65
N VAL A 69 24.17 -12.02 -30.44
CA VAL A 69 24.36 -13.47 -30.60
C VAL A 69 24.36 -13.86 -32.08
N ARG A 70 23.55 -13.17 -32.91
CA ARG A 70 23.55 -13.37 -34.35
C ARG A 70 24.90 -12.98 -34.96
N ALA A 71 25.20 -13.51 -36.14
CA ALA A 71 26.32 -13.03 -36.94
C ALA A 71 26.16 -11.51 -37.19
N SER A 72 27.15 -10.72 -36.76
CA SER A 72 27.13 -9.27 -36.82
C SER A 72 28.50 -8.74 -37.23
N ALA A 73 28.51 -7.65 -38.00
CA ALA A 73 29.72 -6.94 -38.40
C ALA A 73 30.12 -5.83 -37.40
N LEU A 74 29.40 -5.71 -36.27
CA LEU A 74 29.72 -4.73 -35.23
C LEU A 74 31.06 -5.06 -34.57
N ASP A 75 31.94 -4.06 -34.49
CA ASP A 75 33.18 -4.16 -33.73
C ASP A 75 32.93 -3.91 -32.23
N GLU A 76 33.98 -4.08 -31.42
CA GLU A 76 33.88 -3.90 -29.97
C GLU A 76 33.54 -2.47 -29.56
N ALA A 77 33.98 -1.47 -30.33
CA ALA A 77 33.77 -0.06 -30.00
C ALA A 77 32.29 0.32 -30.21
N ALA A 78 31.69 -0.15 -31.29
CA ALA A 78 30.27 0.01 -31.56
C ALA A 78 29.42 -0.70 -30.49
N CYS A 79 29.77 -1.93 -30.11
CA CYS A 79 29.06 -2.67 -29.06
C CYS A 79 29.11 -1.92 -27.71
N ARG A 80 30.29 -1.43 -27.30
CA ARG A 80 30.43 -0.59 -26.09
C ARG A 80 29.58 0.66 -26.14
N THR A 81 29.54 1.33 -27.29
CA THR A 81 28.79 2.57 -27.47
C THR A 81 27.29 2.31 -27.32
N LEU A 82 26.76 1.27 -27.97
CA LEU A 82 25.34 0.92 -27.89
C LEU A 82 24.93 0.47 -26.49
N ALA A 83 25.73 -0.38 -25.83
CA ALA A 83 25.44 -0.84 -24.47
C ALA A 83 25.52 0.28 -23.41
N ALA A 84 26.21 1.39 -23.71
CA ALA A 84 26.30 2.55 -22.83
C ALA A 84 25.14 3.56 -22.99
N LEU A 85 24.32 3.42 -24.05
CA LEU A 85 23.19 4.31 -24.32
C LEU A 85 21.89 3.72 -23.75
N PRO A 86 21.02 4.56 -23.15
CA PRO A 86 19.73 4.08 -22.66
C PRO A 86 18.85 3.56 -23.80
N SER A 87 18.03 2.56 -23.48
CA SER A 87 17.01 2.04 -24.39
C SER A 87 15.97 3.12 -24.74
N GLU A 88 15.55 3.10 -25.99
CA GLU A 88 14.45 3.89 -26.56
C GLU A 88 13.14 3.09 -26.64
N LEU A 89 13.21 1.75 -26.60
CA LEU A 89 12.03 0.88 -26.61
C LEU A 89 11.49 0.61 -25.20
N VAL A 90 12.38 0.57 -24.21
CA VAL A 90 12.08 0.24 -22.82
C VAL A 90 12.68 1.33 -21.95
N GLU A 91 11.83 2.13 -21.30
CA GLU A 91 12.32 3.18 -20.43
C GLU A 91 13.15 2.60 -19.26
N PRO A 92 14.28 3.22 -18.87
CA PRO A 92 15.09 2.73 -17.76
C PRO A 92 14.33 2.61 -16.43
N ALA A 93 13.25 3.39 -16.27
CA ALA A 93 12.37 3.33 -15.11
C ALA A 93 11.48 2.07 -15.09
N TRP A 94 11.23 1.45 -16.25
CA TRP A 94 10.47 0.20 -16.37
C TRP A 94 11.36 -1.00 -16.14
N GLU A 95 12.52 -1.04 -16.81
CA GLU A 95 13.53 -2.08 -16.64
C GLU A 95 14.92 -1.57 -17.08
N SER A 96 15.78 -1.24 -16.11
CA SER A 96 17.06 -0.57 -16.35
C SER A 96 18.10 -1.45 -17.07
N ALA A 97 17.82 -2.74 -17.22
CA ALA A 97 18.69 -3.67 -17.91
C ALA A 97 18.71 -3.49 -19.43
N PHE A 98 17.74 -2.79 -20.01
CA PHE A 98 17.65 -2.58 -21.45
C PHE A 98 18.48 -1.37 -21.88
N ASP A 99 19.21 -1.55 -22.97
CA ASP A 99 20.10 -0.57 -23.57
C ASP A 99 19.88 -0.51 -25.09
N ARG A 100 20.60 0.39 -25.77
CA ARG A 100 20.44 0.54 -27.22
C ARG A 100 20.87 -0.69 -28.02
N LEU A 101 21.78 -1.51 -27.51
CA LEU A 101 22.17 -2.76 -28.16
C LEU A 101 21.00 -3.75 -28.15
N SER A 102 20.35 -3.89 -26.99
CA SER A 102 19.16 -4.74 -26.84
C SER A 102 17.99 -4.28 -27.71
N ASP A 103 17.81 -2.96 -27.92
CA ASP A 103 16.76 -2.43 -28.79
C ASP A 103 16.92 -2.85 -30.25
N VAL A 104 18.15 -2.77 -30.76
CA VAL A 104 18.47 -3.15 -32.14
C VAL A 104 18.20 -4.63 -32.35
N GLU A 105 18.63 -5.48 -31.41
CA GLU A 105 18.45 -6.93 -31.52
C GLU A 105 16.99 -7.36 -31.31
N LEU A 106 16.25 -6.72 -30.40
CA LEU A 106 14.81 -6.90 -30.24
C LEU A 106 14.04 -6.51 -31.50
N THR A 107 14.35 -5.35 -32.08
CA THR A 107 13.71 -4.87 -33.31
C THR A 107 13.95 -5.86 -34.45
N ALA A 108 15.19 -6.31 -34.64
CA ALA A 108 15.54 -7.28 -35.67
C ALA A 108 14.80 -8.62 -35.47
N ALA A 109 14.72 -9.10 -34.23
CA ALA A 109 14.10 -10.39 -33.91
C ALA A 109 12.57 -10.37 -34.00
N LEU A 110 11.91 -9.29 -33.57
CA LEU A 110 10.45 -9.24 -33.44
C LEU A 110 9.74 -8.80 -34.74
N THR A 111 10.34 -7.90 -35.52
CA THR A 111 9.73 -7.43 -36.79
C THR A 111 9.63 -8.50 -37.87
N THR A 112 10.51 -9.51 -37.81
CA THR A 112 10.54 -10.63 -38.75
C THR A 112 10.05 -11.94 -38.12
N LEU A 113 9.50 -11.87 -36.91
CA LEU A 113 9.10 -13.06 -36.16
C LEU A 113 8.03 -13.85 -36.91
N ASP A 114 8.34 -15.11 -37.22
CA ASP A 114 7.39 -16.06 -37.77
C ASP A 114 6.86 -16.95 -36.67
N THR A 115 5.73 -16.56 -36.07
CA THR A 115 5.03 -17.33 -35.02
C THR A 115 3.52 -17.11 -35.14
N ASP A 116 2.72 -18.06 -34.64
CA ASP A 116 1.28 -17.87 -34.54
C ASP A 116 0.93 -17.04 -33.29
N VAL A 117 1.60 -17.36 -32.17
CA VAL A 117 1.37 -16.72 -30.86
C VAL A 117 2.69 -16.29 -30.24
N LEU A 118 2.78 -15.01 -29.83
CA LEU A 118 3.84 -14.50 -28.98
C LEU A 118 3.33 -14.27 -27.56
N VAL A 119 4.00 -14.87 -26.59
CA VAL A 119 3.73 -14.69 -25.16
C VAL A 119 4.83 -13.84 -24.53
N THR A 120 4.45 -12.69 -23.99
CA THR A 120 5.37 -11.81 -23.24
C THR A 120 5.21 -12.02 -21.74
N THR A 121 6.31 -11.96 -20.98
CA THR A 121 6.37 -12.35 -19.56
C THR A 121 6.63 -11.18 -18.60
N THR A 122 6.97 -10.01 -19.14
CA THR A 122 7.13 -8.77 -18.36
C THR A 122 6.44 -7.59 -19.06
N PRO A 123 5.95 -6.59 -18.31
CA PRO A 123 5.35 -5.40 -18.88
C PRO A 123 6.26 -4.65 -19.88
N ALA A 124 7.56 -4.57 -19.60
CA ALA A 124 8.53 -3.94 -20.51
C ALA A 124 8.60 -4.65 -21.87
N LEU A 125 8.68 -5.99 -21.86
CA LEU A 125 8.68 -6.79 -23.08
C LEU A 125 7.35 -6.72 -23.83
N LEU A 126 6.22 -6.63 -23.09
CA LEU A 126 4.92 -6.34 -23.66
C LEU A 126 4.93 -5.03 -24.46
N ALA A 127 5.41 -3.93 -23.87
CA ALA A 127 5.44 -2.62 -24.51
C ALA A 127 6.28 -2.63 -25.80
N ALA A 128 7.47 -3.25 -25.75
CA ALA A 128 8.31 -3.43 -26.94
C ALA A 128 7.62 -4.31 -28.00
N ALA A 129 7.05 -5.45 -27.59
CA ALA A 129 6.49 -6.43 -28.53
C ALA A 129 5.28 -5.89 -29.30
N VAL A 130 4.32 -5.23 -28.65
CA VAL A 130 3.10 -4.75 -29.32
C VAL A 130 3.37 -3.65 -30.35
N GLY A 131 4.55 -3.01 -30.31
CA GLY A 131 4.98 -2.03 -31.30
C GLY A 131 5.77 -2.63 -32.47
N LEU A 132 6.35 -3.82 -32.30
CA LEU A 132 7.32 -4.38 -33.24
C LEU A 132 6.82 -5.59 -34.03
N VAL A 133 5.93 -6.40 -33.46
CA VAL A 133 5.53 -7.66 -34.11
C VAL A 133 4.60 -7.45 -35.30
N PRO A 134 4.65 -8.34 -36.32
CA PRO A 134 3.69 -8.31 -37.43
C PRO A 134 2.24 -8.42 -36.94
N ALA A 135 1.32 -7.69 -37.58
CA ALA A 135 -0.10 -7.66 -37.20
C ALA A 135 -0.79 -9.05 -37.18
N ARG A 136 -0.29 -10.01 -37.97
CA ARG A 136 -0.79 -11.40 -37.98
C ARG A 136 -0.51 -12.18 -36.69
N VAL A 137 0.52 -11.78 -35.93
CA VAL A 137 0.94 -12.49 -34.73
C VAL A 137 -0.08 -12.23 -33.63
N VAL A 138 -0.59 -13.28 -33.01
CA VAL A 138 -1.43 -13.17 -31.81
C VAL A 138 -0.54 -12.76 -30.64
N THR A 139 -0.89 -11.67 -29.95
CA THR A 139 -0.10 -11.17 -28.81
C THR A 139 -0.80 -11.46 -27.50
N VAL A 140 -0.12 -12.22 -26.66
CA VAL A 140 -0.56 -12.57 -25.30
C VAL A 140 0.47 -12.05 -24.30
N HIS A 141 -0.01 -11.47 -23.20
CA HIS A 141 0.84 -11.16 -22.06
C HIS A 141 0.47 -12.04 -20.88
N GLN A 142 1.45 -12.72 -20.27
CA GLN A 142 1.26 -13.42 -19.01
C GLN A 142 1.90 -12.61 -17.89
N GLU A 143 1.08 -12.11 -16.96
CA GLU A 143 1.54 -11.33 -15.83
C GLU A 143 1.94 -12.24 -14.67
N HIS A 144 3.23 -12.26 -14.33
CA HIS A 144 3.81 -13.13 -13.31
C HIS A 144 4.02 -12.49 -11.93
N ARG A 145 3.70 -11.20 -11.73
CA ARG A 145 3.74 -10.53 -10.43
C ARG A 145 2.48 -9.69 -10.23
N PRO A 146 2.10 -9.35 -8.99
CA PRO A 146 0.95 -8.48 -8.75
C PRO A 146 1.17 -7.10 -9.39
N THR A 147 0.57 -6.83 -10.56
CA THR A 147 0.74 -5.57 -11.30
C THR A 147 0.43 -4.37 -10.41
N GLN A 148 -0.61 -4.48 -9.59
CA GLN A 148 -1.05 -3.49 -8.61
C GLN A 148 -0.01 -3.14 -7.53
N ARG A 149 1.13 -3.84 -7.47
CA ARG A 149 2.25 -3.59 -6.55
C ARG A 149 3.61 -3.46 -7.25
N ARG A 150 3.66 -3.48 -8.58
CA ARG A 150 4.91 -3.38 -9.38
C ARG A 150 5.51 -1.98 -9.45
N GLY A 151 4.76 -0.94 -9.06
CA GLY A 151 5.17 0.45 -9.23
C GLY A 151 5.47 0.78 -10.70
N ARG A 152 6.58 1.49 -10.97
CA ARG A 152 6.96 1.91 -12.34
C ARG A 152 7.10 0.74 -13.32
N SER A 153 7.57 -0.41 -12.85
CA SER A 153 7.72 -1.61 -13.70
C SER A 153 6.39 -2.23 -14.15
N GLY A 154 5.25 -1.81 -13.58
CA GLY A 154 3.91 -2.24 -13.98
C GLY A 154 3.20 -1.28 -14.93
N GLU A 155 3.68 -0.04 -15.04
CA GLU A 155 3.12 0.99 -15.92
C GLU A 155 2.99 0.56 -17.39
N PRO A 156 3.97 -0.14 -17.99
CA PRO A 156 3.85 -0.57 -19.38
C PRO A 156 2.64 -1.44 -19.65
N LEU A 157 2.24 -2.27 -18.68
CA LEU A 157 1.06 -3.11 -18.80
C LEU A 157 -0.20 -2.25 -18.89
N LEU A 158 -0.30 -1.20 -18.09
CA LEU A 158 -1.46 -0.31 -18.10
C LEU A 158 -1.52 0.55 -19.39
N LEU A 159 -0.36 0.95 -19.92
CA LEU A 159 -0.27 1.75 -21.15
C LEU A 159 -0.49 0.93 -22.42
N HIS A 160 0.03 -0.30 -22.46
CA HIS A 160 0.15 -1.08 -23.68
C HIS A 160 -0.78 -2.30 -23.75
N ALA A 161 -1.41 -2.72 -22.63
CA ALA A 161 -2.39 -3.81 -22.64
C ALA A 161 -3.57 -3.61 -23.64
N PRO A 162 -4.08 -2.38 -23.90
CA PRO A 162 -5.12 -2.19 -24.91
C PRO A 162 -4.76 -2.72 -26.31
N ARG A 163 -3.45 -2.86 -26.61
CA ARG A 163 -2.93 -3.37 -27.90
C ARG A 163 -2.82 -4.90 -27.97
N LEU A 164 -3.04 -5.61 -26.87
CA LEU A 164 -2.98 -7.07 -26.81
C LEU A 164 -4.22 -7.73 -27.45
N ASP A 165 -4.09 -9.01 -27.81
CA ASP A 165 -5.28 -9.85 -27.97
C ASP A 165 -5.79 -10.33 -26.62
N ALA A 166 -4.90 -10.84 -25.78
CA ALA A 166 -5.24 -11.30 -24.44
C ALA A 166 -4.19 -10.93 -23.40
N LEU A 167 -4.65 -10.68 -22.18
CA LEU A 167 -3.85 -10.56 -20.97
C LEU A 167 -4.25 -11.68 -20.01
N VAL A 168 -3.28 -12.51 -19.67
CA VAL A 168 -3.43 -13.65 -18.77
C VAL A 168 -2.85 -13.31 -17.41
N THR A 169 -3.67 -13.46 -16.38
CA THR A 169 -3.27 -13.32 -14.99
C THR A 169 -3.22 -14.68 -14.31
N LEU A 170 -2.39 -14.83 -13.28
CA LEU A 170 -2.34 -16.07 -12.51
C LEU A 170 -3.51 -16.24 -11.53
N THR A 171 -4.25 -15.17 -11.28
CA THR A 171 -5.26 -15.12 -10.23
C THR A 171 -6.52 -14.36 -10.64
N GLU A 172 -7.68 -14.83 -10.15
CA GLU A 172 -8.97 -14.17 -10.37
C GLU A 172 -8.96 -12.73 -9.83
N ARG A 173 -8.27 -12.52 -8.71
CA ARG A 173 -8.18 -11.22 -8.05
C ARG A 173 -7.38 -10.20 -8.87
N THR A 174 -6.30 -10.62 -9.53
CA THR A 174 -5.56 -9.74 -10.45
C THR A 174 -6.40 -9.45 -11.69
N ARG A 175 -7.12 -10.45 -12.23
CA ARG A 175 -8.02 -10.28 -13.38
C ARG A 175 -9.09 -9.23 -13.11
N ASP A 176 -9.77 -9.32 -11.97
CA ASP A 176 -10.81 -8.37 -11.57
C ASP A 176 -10.23 -6.95 -11.43
N TRP A 177 -9.07 -6.81 -10.79
CA TRP A 177 -8.41 -5.52 -10.65
C TRP A 177 -8.00 -4.91 -12.00
N ILE A 178 -7.46 -5.71 -12.93
CA ILE A 178 -7.10 -5.25 -14.28
C ILE A 178 -8.34 -4.85 -15.07
N ALA A 179 -9.42 -5.65 -14.98
CA ALA A 179 -10.68 -5.37 -15.66
C ALA A 179 -11.26 -4.02 -15.23
N GLU A 180 -11.28 -3.74 -13.93
CA GLU A 180 -11.75 -2.46 -13.40
C GLU A 180 -10.80 -1.31 -13.76
N SER A 181 -9.49 -1.55 -13.72
CA SER A 181 -8.48 -0.52 -13.97
C SER A 181 -8.42 -0.08 -15.43
N LEU A 182 -8.62 -1.02 -16.37
CA LEU A 182 -8.63 -0.75 -17.82
C LEU A 182 -10.04 -0.44 -18.35
N GLY A 183 -11.10 -0.92 -17.70
CA GLY A 183 -12.49 -0.74 -18.13
C GLY A 183 -12.70 -1.12 -19.60
N ALA A 184 -13.28 -0.22 -20.38
CA ALA A 184 -13.53 -0.42 -21.81
C ALA A 184 -12.25 -0.56 -22.66
N THR A 185 -11.07 -0.23 -22.12
CA THR A 185 -9.78 -0.40 -22.81
C THR A 185 -9.16 -1.78 -22.60
N SER A 186 -9.79 -2.64 -21.79
CA SER A 186 -9.27 -3.97 -21.47
C SER A 186 -9.21 -4.86 -22.72
N PRO A 187 -8.09 -5.57 -22.97
CA PRO A 187 -8.07 -6.70 -23.90
C PRO A 187 -8.89 -7.87 -23.33
N GLU A 188 -8.93 -8.99 -24.04
CA GLU A 188 -9.48 -10.22 -23.48
C GLU A 188 -8.69 -10.61 -22.22
N LEU A 189 -9.39 -10.89 -21.13
CA LEU A 189 -8.75 -11.30 -19.88
C LEU A 189 -9.00 -12.79 -19.63
N ALA A 190 -7.94 -13.51 -19.24
CA ALA A 190 -8.04 -14.91 -18.84
C ALA A 190 -7.27 -15.15 -17.54
N VAL A 191 -7.73 -16.13 -16.75
CA VAL A 191 -7.06 -16.59 -15.53
C VAL A 191 -6.48 -17.96 -15.80
N ILE A 192 -5.16 -18.07 -15.85
CA ILE A 192 -4.48 -19.35 -16.01
C ILE A 192 -3.36 -19.43 -14.98
N PRO A 193 -3.47 -20.31 -13.96
CA PRO A 193 -2.49 -20.41 -12.88
C PRO A 193 -1.17 -21.02 -13.36
N ASN A 194 -0.13 -20.94 -12.54
CA ASN A 194 1.07 -21.73 -12.80
C ASN A 194 0.79 -23.22 -12.55
N ALA A 195 1.41 -24.08 -13.35
CA ALA A 195 1.36 -25.52 -13.16
C ALA A 195 2.33 -25.99 -12.07
N VAL A 196 1.97 -27.10 -11.42
CA VAL A 196 2.89 -27.91 -10.60
C VAL A 196 3.88 -28.59 -11.53
N PRO A 197 5.20 -28.43 -11.35
CA PRO A 197 6.17 -29.20 -12.11
C PRO A 197 5.97 -30.71 -11.95
N ASP A 198 6.05 -31.43 -13.06
CA ASP A 198 5.91 -32.89 -13.07
C ASP A 198 7.05 -33.57 -12.30
N GLY A 199 6.81 -34.79 -11.82
CA GLY A 199 7.87 -35.61 -11.25
C GLY A 199 8.33 -35.25 -9.83
N PHE A 200 7.52 -34.52 -9.04
CA PHE A 200 7.82 -34.21 -7.64
C PHE A 200 7.88 -35.49 -6.76
N ARG A 201 9.05 -36.11 -6.75
CA ARG A 201 9.43 -37.32 -6.02
C ARG A 201 10.88 -37.14 -5.54
N PRO A 202 11.26 -37.70 -4.36
CA PRO A 202 10.41 -38.41 -3.41
C PRO A 202 9.36 -37.51 -2.74
N ARG A 203 8.36 -38.11 -2.06
CA ARG A 203 7.34 -37.37 -1.29
C ARG A 203 7.69 -37.41 0.19
N ALA A 204 7.28 -36.37 0.93
CA ALA A 204 7.39 -36.37 2.38
C ALA A 204 6.52 -37.49 2.98
N ASP A 205 6.99 -38.11 4.05
CA ASP A 205 6.20 -39.10 4.80
C ASP A 205 5.16 -38.43 5.72
N GLY A 206 5.42 -37.19 6.16
CA GLY A 206 4.61 -36.42 7.10
C GLY A 206 5.04 -36.55 8.56
N GLU A 207 6.10 -37.32 8.83
CA GLU A 207 6.61 -37.62 10.17
C GLU A 207 7.78 -36.72 10.57
N SER A 208 8.51 -36.19 9.59
CA SER A 208 9.68 -35.35 9.83
C SER A 208 9.37 -34.14 10.71
N LYS A 209 10.32 -33.77 11.57
CA LYS A 209 10.27 -32.61 12.46
C LYS A 209 11.18 -31.50 11.92
N VAL A 210 11.12 -31.27 10.61
CA VAL A 210 11.91 -30.24 9.93
C VAL A 210 10.95 -29.29 9.22
N ILE A 211 11.12 -28.00 9.49
CA ILE A 211 10.47 -26.92 8.78
C ILE A 211 11.39 -26.50 7.64
N ILE A 212 10.86 -26.47 6.41
CA ILE A 212 11.63 -26.01 5.24
C ILE A 212 11.04 -24.72 4.70
N MET A 213 11.90 -23.75 4.41
CA MET A 213 11.58 -22.53 3.71
C MET A 213 12.52 -22.40 2.52
N ALA A 214 11.98 -22.17 1.31
CA ALA A 214 12.78 -21.83 0.14
C ALA A 214 12.43 -20.41 -0.33
N ALA A 215 13.38 -19.49 -0.24
CA ALA A 215 13.18 -18.10 -0.60
C ALA A 215 14.51 -17.38 -0.89
N ARG A 216 14.46 -16.36 -1.76
CA ARG A 216 15.56 -15.40 -1.87
C ARG A 216 15.71 -14.64 -0.54
N LEU A 217 16.95 -14.47 -0.06
CA LEU A 217 17.21 -13.80 1.23
C LEU A 217 17.20 -12.27 1.05
N THR A 218 16.03 -11.72 0.74
CA THR A 218 15.76 -10.28 0.56
C THR A 218 14.77 -9.77 1.61
N GLY A 219 14.60 -8.45 1.69
CA GLY A 219 13.66 -7.81 2.63
C GLY A 219 12.21 -8.24 2.41
N GLU A 220 11.83 -8.36 1.14
CA GLU A 220 10.48 -8.71 0.68
C GLU A 220 10.00 -10.08 1.18
N LYS A 221 10.90 -11.06 1.28
CA LYS A 221 10.57 -12.44 1.68
C LYS A 221 10.43 -12.63 3.19
N ARG A 222 10.74 -11.60 3.99
CA ARG A 222 10.62 -11.57 5.46
C ARG A 222 11.07 -12.85 6.16
N VAL A 223 12.23 -13.38 5.78
CA VAL A 223 12.84 -14.54 6.45
C VAL A 223 13.06 -14.27 7.94
N ASP A 224 13.25 -13.00 8.32
CA ASP A 224 13.31 -12.55 9.71
C ASP A 224 12.03 -12.82 10.50
N HIS A 225 10.85 -12.82 9.86
CA HIS A 225 9.59 -13.17 10.53
C HIS A 225 9.54 -14.67 10.85
N ALA A 226 9.97 -15.53 9.92
CA ALA A 226 10.03 -16.97 10.14
C ALA A 226 10.97 -17.32 11.32
N ILE A 227 12.13 -16.67 11.40
CA ILE A 227 13.09 -16.87 12.50
C ILE A 227 12.50 -16.41 13.84
N ARG A 228 11.85 -15.23 13.88
CA ARG A 228 11.22 -14.72 15.11
C ARG A 228 10.07 -15.60 15.58
N ALA A 229 9.20 -16.05 14.67
CA ALA A 229 8.10 -16.95 15.00
C ALA A 229 8.63 -18.30 15.52
N PHE A 230 9.64 -18.88 14.87
CA PHE A 230 10.28 -20.10 15.35
C PHE A 230 10.94 -19.92 16.72
N ALA A 231 11.57 -18.77 16.99
CA ALA A 231 12.18 -18.48 18.29
C ALA A 231 11.17 -18.52 19.44
N GLN A 232 9.92 -18.12 19.21
CA GLN A 232 8.85 -18.18 20.22
C GLN A 232 8.47 -19.63 20.59
N LEU A 233 8.74 -20.59 19.70
CA LEU A 233 8.33 -21.99 19.82
C LEU A 233 9.46 -22.95 20.15
N ALA A 234 10.71 -22.54 19.94
CA ALA A 234 11.88 -23.43 19.95
C ALA A 234 12.01 -24.25 21.24
N ASP A 235 11.75 -23.64 22.40
CA ASP A 235 11.83 -24.28 23.71
C ASP A 235 10.68 -25.29 23.94
N ALA A 236 9.49 -24.99 23.44
CA ALA A 236 8.32 -25.87 23.56
C ALA A 236 8.37 -27.07 22.61
N HIS A 237 9.18 -26.98 21.54
CA HIS A 237 9.28 -27.98 20.47
C HIS A 237 10.75 -28.36 20.19
N PRO A 238 11.47 -28.95 21.17
CA PRO A 238 12.90 -29.20 21.13
C PRO A 238 13.35 -30.20 20.07
N GLU A 239 12.46 -30.87 19.35
CA GLU A 239 12.75 -31.80 18.25
C GLU A 239 12.75 -31.13 16.86
N TRP A 240 12.20 -29.92 16.74
CA TRP A 240 12.01 -29.27 15.45
C TRP A 240 13.19 -28.42 14.98
N THR A 241 13.59 -28.50 13.72
CA THR A 241 14.60 -27.57 13.14
C THR A 241 14.02 -26.78 11.98
N LEU A 242 14.57 -25.59 11.73
CA LEU A 242 14.21 -24.72 10.61
C LEU A 242 15.36 -24.68 9.60
N ARG A 243 15.10 -25.15 8.37
CA ARG A 243 16.04 -25.12 7.25
C ARG A 243 15.59 -24.13 6.20
N ILE A 244 16.47 -23.20 5.86
CA ILE A 244 16.20 -22.13 4.91
C ILE A 244 17.13 -22.28 3.72
N PHE A 245 16.55 -22.52 2.55
CA PHE A 245 17.24 -22.62 1.27
C PHE A 245 17.08 -21.32 0.47
N GLY A 246 18.15 -20.91 -0.18
CA GLY A 246 18.25 -19.70 -0.98
C GLY A 246 19.43 -18.81 -0.58
N GLY A 247 19.67 -17.77 -1.38
CA GLY A 247 20.75 -16.80 -1.16
C GLY A 247 20.26 -15.36 -1.29
N GLY A 248 21.06 -14.41 -0.82
CA GLY A 248 20.76 -12.98 -0.95
C GLY A 248 21.53 -12.10 0.03
N HIS A 249 21.51 -10.79 -0.22
CA HIS A 249 22.29 -9.80 0.54
C HIS A 249 21.96 -9.73 2.04
N ARG A 250 20.81 -10.26 2.49
CA ARG A 250 20.42 -10.26 3.91
C ARG A 250 21.02 -11.41 4.72
N GLU A 251 21.70 -12.38 4.11
CA GLU A 251 22.17 -13.59 4.81
C GLU A 251 22.92 -13.27 6.12
N GLN A 252 23.88 -12.34 6.09
CA GLN A 252 24.64 -11.97 7.30
C GLN A 252 23.77 -11.31 8.38
N SER A 253 22.74 -10.55 8.00
CA SER A 253 21.79 -9.98 8.96
C SER A 253 20.90 -11.05 9.60
N LEU A 254 20.53 -12.09 8.83
CA LEU A 254 19.74 -13.22 9.31
C LEU A 254 20.56 -14.12 10.23
N ARG A 255 21.84 -14.38 9.92
CA ARG A 255 22.76 -15.09 10.83
C ARG A 255 22.85 -14.41 12.19
N ARG A 256 23.05 -13.08 12.22
CA ARG A 256 23.04 -12.30 13.47
C ARG A 256 21.72 -12.38 14.24
N LEU A 257 20.59 -12.48 13.53
CA LEU A 257 19.28 -12.63 14.16
C LEU A 257 19.14 -14.01 14.82
N VAL A 258 19.56 -15.07 14.12
CA VAL A 258 19.64 -16.44 14.69
C VAL A 258 20.54 -16.45 15.93
N ASP A 259 21.70 -15.80 15.85
CA ASP A 259 22.62 -15.69 16.99
C ASP A 259 22.01 -14.96 18.18
N GLY A 260 21.30 -13.86 17.93
CA GLY A 260 20.63 -13.07 18.96
C GLY A 260 19.54 -13.83 19.71
N PHE A 261 18.94 -14.85 19.10
CA PHE A 261 17.98 -15.75 19.74
C PHE A 261 18.63 -17.03 20.30
N GLY A 262 19.92 -17.26 20.11
CA GLY A 262 20.59 -18.49 20.56
C GLY A 262 20.15 -19.75 19.80
N LEU A 263 19.80 -19.63 18.52
CA LEU A 263 19.21 -20.71 17.70
C LEU A 263 20.21 -21.34 16.70
N GLN A 264 21.51 -21.22 16.93
CA GLN A 264 22.55 -21.63 15.99
C GLN A 264 22.47 -23.12 15.61
N ASP A 265 22.08 -23.97 16.56
CA ASP A 265 21.95 -25.42 16.37
C ASP A 265 20.57 -25.83 15.82
N ARG A 266 19.70 -24.86 15.53
CA ARG A 266 18.27 -25.06 15.27
C ARG A 266 17.78 -24.41 13.98
N VAL A 267 18.44 -23.36 13.52
CA VAL A 267 18.12 -22.63 12.28
C VAL A 267 19.31 -22.70 11.32
N GLU A 268 19.14 -23.38 10.21
CA GLU A 268 20.17 -23.61 9.19
C GLU A 268 19.91 -22.75 7.94
N LEU A 269 20.86 -21.88 7.57
CA LEU A 269 20.87 -21.15 6.30
C LEU A 269 21.77 -21.91 5.31
N LEU A 270 21.15 -22.66 4.39
CA LEU A 270 21.82 -23.71 3.58
C LEU A 270 22.21 -23.29 2.16
N GLY A 271 21.94 -22.05 1.77
CA GLY A 271 22.23 -21.55 0.43
C GLY A 271 21.28 -22.09 -0.64
N PRO A 272 21.50 -21.75 -1.93
CA PRO A 272 20.67 -22.22 -3.04
C PRO A 272 20.76 -23.75 -3.25
N CYS A 273 19.64 -24.40 -3.57
CA CYS A 273 19.55 -25.84 -3.86
C CYS A 273 18.96 -26.09 -5.26
N GLN A 274 19.49 -27.07 -6.00
CA GLN A 274 18.98 -27.46 -7.31
C GLN A 274 17.91 -28.56 -7.25
N ASP A 275 17.93 -29.41 -6.22
CA ASP A 275 16.97 -30.50 -6.02
C ASP A 275 16.09 -30.24 -4.80
N MET A 276 15.20 -29.25 -4.95
CA MET A 276 14.24 -28.93 -3.89
C MET A 276 13.25 -30.08 -3.65
N ALA A 277 12.97 -30.94 -4.62
CA ALA A 277 12.06 -32.08 -4.43
C ALA A 277 12.59 -33.05 -3.36
N ALA A 278 13.89 -33.37 -3.39
CA ALA A 278 14.53 -34.17 -2.36
C ALA A 278 14.53 -33.50 -0.98
N GLU A 279 14.64 -32.17 -0.92
CA GLU A 279 14.58 -31.43 0.34
C GLU A 279 13.15 -31.38 0.90
N TRP A 280 12.15 -31.06 0.08
CA TRP A 280 10.74 -31.08 0.50
C TRP A 280 10.31 -32.44 1.04
N ALA A 281 10.84 -33.55 0.50
CA ALA A 281 10.58 -34.88 1.03
C ALA A 281 11.07 -35.08 2.48
N LYS A 282 11.96 -34.23 2.97
CA LYS A 282 12.45 -34.23 4.36
C LYS A 282 11.65 -33.27 5.25
N ALA A 283 10.70 -32.51 4.71
CA ALA A 283 9.94 -31.54 5.49
C ALA A 283 8.73 -32.18 6.18
N GLY A 284 8.47 -31.76 7.42
CA GLY A 284 7.17 -31.93 8.08
C GLY A 284 6.23 -30.75 7.83
N LEU A 285 6.80 -29.56 7.60
CA LEU A 285 6.08 -28.31 7.43
C LEU A 285 6.86 -27.40 6.45
N SER A 286 6.13 -26.63 5.64
CA SER A 286 6.69 -25.58 4.79
C SER A 286 6.32 -24.19 5.32
N LEU A 287 7.24 -23.23 5.20
CA LEU A 287 6.99 -21.82 5.51
C LEU A 287 7.20 -20.93 4.28
N MET A 288 6.31 -19.95 4.13
CA MET A 288 6.52 -18.81 3.25
C MET A 288 5.99 -17.53 3.89
N THR A 289 6.90 -16.60 4.23
CA THR A 289 6.58 -15.35 4.95
C THR A 289 6.68 -14.11 4.07
N ALA A 290 6.62 -14.25 2.74
CA ALA A 290 6.62 -13.10 1.84
C ALA A 290 5.43 -12.19 2.15
N GLY A 291 5.68 -10.92 2.49
CA GLY A 291 4.65 -10.09 3.11
C GLY A 291 3.71 -9.37 2.16
N HIS A 292 4.12 -9.11 0.90
CA HIS A 292 3.37 -8.17 0.06
C HIS A 292 3.41 -8.42 -1.46
N ASN A 293 4.34 -9.22 -1.99
CA ASN A 293 4.65 -9.25 -3.42
C ASN A 293 4.80 -10.67 -3.95
N GLU A 294 3.70 -11.41 -3.94
CA GLU A 294 3.57 -12.73 -4.58
C GLU A 294 2.37 -12.69 -5.52
N ALA A 295 2.48 -13.29 -6.71
CA ALA A 295 1.33 -13.47 -7.61
C ALA A 295 0.80 -14.89 -7.51
N PHE A 296 1.68 -15.88 -7.64
CA PHE A 296 1.33 -17.29 -7.57
C PHE A 296 2.60 -18.11 -7.23
N PRO A 297 2.99 -18.15 -5.94
CA PRO A 297 4.30 -18.63 -5.52
C PRO A 297 4.48 -20.13 -5.78
N LEU A 298 5.37 -20.48 -6.72
CA LEU A 298 5.67 -21.86 -7.10
C LEU A 298 6.13 -22.73 -5.91
N VAL A 299 6.83 -22.14 -4.94
CA VAL A 299 7.27 -22.81 -3.72
C VAL A 299 6.12 -23.45 -2.93
N LEU A 300 4.91 -22.86 -2.99
CA LEU A 300 3.73 -23.44 -2.35
C LEU A 300 3.23 -24.65 -3.13
N LEU A 301 3.19 -24.58 -4.46
CA LEU A 301 2.83 -25.72 -5.32
C LEU A 301 3.79 -26.90 -5.11
N GLU A 302 5.10 -26.62 -5.06
CA GLU A 302 6.16 -27.59 -4.80
C GLU A 302 5.97 -28.29 -3.46
N ALA A 303 5.80 -27.53 -2.37
CA ALA A 303 5.58 -28.09 -1.03
C ALA A 303 4.33 -28.98 -1.00
N LEU A 304 3.21 -28.49 -1.56
CA LEU A 304 1.97 -29.27 -1.61
C LEU A 304 2.12 -30.54 -2.47
N ALA A 305 2.87 -30.49 -3.59
CA ALA A 305 3.14 -31.62 -4.47
C ALA A 305 4.02 -32.70 -3.79
N ALA A 306 4.96 -32.29 -2.94
CA ALA A 306 5.69 -33.18 -2.05
C ALA A 306 4.83 -33.76 -0.92
N GLY A 307 3.63 -33.21 -0.71
CA GLY A 307 2.73 -33.58 0.37
C GLY A 307 3.11 -32.97 1.72
N VAL A 308 3.67 -31.77 1.68
CA VAL A 308 4.07 -30.99 2.85
C VAL A 308 3.01 -29.92 3.09
N PRO A 309 2.40 -29.85 4.28
CA PRO A 309 1.48 -28.77 4.61
C PRO A 309 2.23 -27.44 4.70
N VAL A 310 1.53 -26.35 4.34
CA VAL A 310 2.11 -25.01 4.27
C VAL A 310 1.57 -24.13 5.39
N VAL A 311 2.42 -23.30 6.01
CA VAL A 311 2.00 -22.12 6.76
C VAL A 311 2.53 -20.88 6.02
N THR A 312 1.64 -19.94 5.68
CA THR A 312 2.03 -18.77 4.89
C THR A 312 1.16 -17.55 5.17
N TYR A 313 1.69 -16.37 4.84
CA TYR A 313 0.90 -15.14 4.88
C TYR A 313 -0.15 -15.09 3.76
N ASP A 314 -1.33 -14.60 4.11
CA ASP A 314 -2.41 -14.30 3.17
C ASP A 314 -2.21 -12.90 2.57
N VAL A 315 -1.38 -12.84 1.53
CA VAL A 315 -1.09 -11.57 0.85
C VAL A 315 -2.08 -11.31 -0.28
N LEU A 316 -2.03 -10.08 -0.79
CA LEU A 316 -2.96 -9.56 -1.79
C LEU A 316 -3.25 -10.49 -2.97
N THR A 317 -2.35 -11.36 -3.43
CA THR A 317 -2.64 -12.35 -4.50
C THR A 317 -1.80 -13.61 -4.29
N GLY A 318 -2.31 -14.78 -4.67
CA GLY A 318 -1.52 -16.02 -4.77
C GLY A 318 -1.73 -17.04 -3.65
N PRO A 319 -1.26 -16.80 -2.41
CA PRO A 319 -1.32 -17.81 -1.34
C PRO A 319 -2.72 -18.37 -1.07
N ALA A 320 -3.74 -17.52 -0.92
CA ALA A 320 -5.12 -17.98 -0.70
C ALA A 320 -5.75 -18.71 -1.90
N GLU A 321 -5.20 -18.56 -3.10
CA GLU A 321 -5.66 -19.30 -4.28
C GLU A 321 -5.01 -20.67 -4.39
N ILE A 322 -3.82 -20.83 -3.80
CA ILE A 322 -3.09 -22.10 -3.77
C ILE A 322 -3.48 -22.91 -2.53
N VAL A 323 -3.43 -22.31 -1.35
CA VAL A 323 -3.59 -22.96 -0.05
C VAL A 323 -5.04 -22.87 0.41
N ARG A 324 -5.64 -24.03 0.71
CA ARG A 324 -6.96 -24.13 1.33
C ARG A 324 -6.77 -24.13 2.85
N HIS A 325 -7.12 -23.01 3.46
CA HIS A 325 -6.97 -22.80 4.90
C HIS A 325 -7.59 -23.96 5.72
N ARG A 326 -6.81 -24.52 6.65
CA ARG A 326 -7.12 -25.69 7.50
C ARG A 326 -7.44 -27.00 6.75
N VAL A 327 -7.22 -27.04 5.44
CA VAL A 327 -7.37 -28.25 4.62
C VAL A 327 -6.01 -28.80 4.25
N ASP A 328 -5.17 -28.01 3.59
CA ASP A 328 -3.80 -28.40 3.18
C ASP A 328 -2.70 -27.44 3.68
N GLY A 329 -3.09 -26.38 4.38
CA GLY A 329 -2.19 -25.45 5.04
C GLY A 329 -2.92 -24.44 5.92
N LEU A 330 -2.19 -23.48 6.49
CA LEU A 330 -2.70 -22.39 7.30
C LEU A 330 -2.28 -21.05 6.70
N LEU A 331 -3.27 -20.16 6.56
CA LEU A 331 -3.11 -18.78 6.12
C LEU A 331 -3.12 -17.85 7.34
N VAL A 332 -2.23 -16.87 7.35
CA VAL A 332 -2.02 -15.91 8.46
C VAL A 332 -2.02 -14.48 7.90
N PRO A 333 -2.60 -13.48 8.59
CA PRO A 333 -2.48 -12.07 8.21
C PRO A 333 -1.01 -11.62 7.98
N PRO A 334 -0.73 -10.86 6.91
CA PRO A 334 0.64 -10.45 6.60
C PRO A 334 1.28 -9.59 7.68
N GLY A 335 2.44 -10.01 8.15
CA GLY A 335 3.24 -9.26 9.11
C GLY A 335 2.98 -9.61 10.58
N GLU A 336 1.93 -10.36 10.88
CA GLU A 336 1.62 -10.85 12.22
C GLU A 336 2.53 -12.03 12.58
N VAL A 337 3.63 -11.73 13.27
CA VAL A 337 4.64 -12.74 13.66
C VAL A 337 4.11 -13.68 14.74
N ASP A 338 3.31 -13.15 15.67
CA ASP A 338 2.75 -13.94 16.77
C ASP A 338 1.71 -14.93 16.24
N GLU A 339 0.83 -14.50 15.33
CA GLU A 339 -0.12 -15.40 14.66
C GLU A 339 0.58 -16.44 13.79
N LEU A 340 1.70 -16.07 13.15
CA LEU A 340 2.54 -17.01 12.43
C LEU A 340 3.11 -18.10 13.37
N ALA A 341 3.57 -17.72 14.56
CA ALA A 341 4.05 -18.66 15.57
C ALA A 341 2.91 -19.57 16.06
N VAL A 342 1.71 -19.05 16.28
CA VAL A 342 0.54 -19.85 16.65
C VAL A 342 0.24 -20.90 15.58
N ALA A 343 0.16 -20.50 14.31
CA ALA A 343 -0.11 -21.41 13.19
C ALA A 343 0.97 -22.50 13.04
N MET A 344 2.24 -22.12 13.21
CA MET A 344 3.36 -23.07 13.26
C MET A 344 3.20 -24.07 14.40
N GLY A 345 2.93 -23.58 15.62
CA GLY A 345 2.72 -24.39 16.82
C GLY A 345 1.58 -25.40 16.66
N GLU A 346 0.47 -25.02 16.01
CA GLU A 346 -0.64 -25.94 15.73
C GLU A 346 -0.19 -27.19 14.96
N LEU A 347 0.55 -27.03 13.86
CA LEU A 347 1.00 -28.16 13.03
C LEU A 347 2.21 -28.89 13.64
N MET A 348 3.03 -28.20 14.43
CA MET A 348 4.15 -28.80 15.15
C MET A 348 3.68 -29.71 16.29
N GLY A 349 2.63 -29.28 17.01
CA GLY A 349 2.08 -29.97 18.18
C GLY A 349 1.01 -31.02 17.89
N ASP A 350 0.31 -30.95 16.75
CA ASP A 350 -0.74 -31.91 16.37
C ASP A 350 -0.36 -32.75 15.13
N ASP A 351 0.19 -33.94 15.38
CA ASP A 351 0.58 -34.88 14.33
C ASP A 351 -0.62 -35.36 13.48
N LYS A 352 -1.83 -35.47 14.06
CA LYS A 352 -3.02 -35.92 13.34
C LYS A 352 -3.47 -34.86 12.34
N LEU A 353 -3.51 -33.60 12.78
CA LEU A 353 -3.80 -32.46 11.92
C LEU A 353 -2.75 -32.36 10.81
N ARG A 354 -1.46 -32.39 11.16
CA ARG A 354 -0.36 -32.30 10.17
C ARG A 354 -0.45 -33.39 9.11
N ARG A 355 -0.69 -34.66 9.49
CA ARG A 355 -0.87 -35.78 8.55
C ARG A 355 -2.11 -35.62 7.67
N SER A 356 -3.21 -35.11 8.23
CA SER A 356 -4.43 -34.83 7.46
C SER A 356 -4.17 -33.76 6.39
N CYS A 357 -3.51 -32.67 6.77
CA CYS A 357 -3.14 -31.61 5.83
C CYS A 357 -2.17 -32.12 4.76
N ALA A 358 -1.16 -32.90 5.14
CA ALA A 358 -0.23 -33.53 4.21
C ALA A 358 -0.93 -34.40 3.16
N ARG A 359 -1.94 -35.18 3.55
CA ARG A 359 -2.75 -35.98 2.60
C ARG A 359 -3.56 -35.09 1.67
N ALA A 360 -4.27 -34.11 2.21
CA ALA A 360 -5.09 -33.19 1.41
C ALA A 360 -4.24 -32.36 0.42
N ALA A 361 -3.02 -31.99 0.80
CA ALA A 361 -2.04 -31.34 -0.07
C ALA A 361 -1.72 -32.20 -1.29
N ARG A 362 -1.42 -33.49 -1.07
CA ARG A 362 -1.07 -34.45 -2.13
C ARG A 362 -2.21 -34.66 -3.13
N GLU A 363 -3.45 -34.72 -2.63
CA GLU A 363 -4.63 -35.01 -3.44
C GLU A 363 -5.10 -33.77 -4.21
N GLY A 364 -5.16 -32.61 -3.56
CA GLY A 364 -5.81 -31.42 -4.12
C GLY A 364 -4.93 -30.51 -4.99
N VAL A 365 -3.60 -30.65 -4.96
CA VAL A 365 -2.72 -29.78 -5.76
C VAL A 365 -2.72 -30.17 -7.25
N TYR A 366 -2.63 -31.46 -7.57
CA TYR A 366 -2.63 -31.94 -8.96
C TYR A 366 -4.02 -31.86 -9.60
N GLU A 367 -5.09 -31.99 -8.80
CA GLU A 367 -6.46 -31.79 -9.27
C GLU A 367 -6.66 -30.38 -9.84
N ARG A 368 -6.08 -29.36 -9.20
CA ARG A 368 -6.27 -27.95 -9.56
C ARG A 368 -5.19 -27.39 -10.48
N PHE A 369 -3.95 -27.87 -10.35
CA PHE A 369 -2.77 -27.24 -10.94
C PHE A 369 -1.88 -28.24 -11.67
N SER A 370 -2.39 -29.41 -12.09
CA SER A 370 -1.61 -30.31 -12.95
C SER A 370 -1.19 -29.63 -14.25
N SER A 371 0.03 -29.93 -14.71
CA SER A 371 0.55 -29.42 -15.98
C SER A 371 -0.37 -29.71 -17.15
N ALA A 372 -0.96 -30.91 -17.22
CA ALA A 372 -1.92 -31.28 -18.25
C ALA A 372 -3.18 -30.39 -18.22
N GLY A 373 -3.77 -30.17 -17.04
CA GLY A 373 -4.96 -29.33 -16.88
C GLY A 373 -4.68 -27.87 -17.24
N VAL A 374 -3.58 -27.31 -16.73
CA VAL A 374 -3.17 -25.92 -17.04
C VAL A 374 -2.84 -25.76 -18.54
N THR A 375 -2.18 -26.74 -19.16
CA THR A 375 -1.87 -26.71 -20.60
C THR A 375 -3.13 -26.69 -21.45
N ALA A 376 -4.17 -27.45 -21.08
CA ALA A 376 -5.44 -27.44 -21.80
C ALA A 376 -6.09 -26.04 -21.83
N LEU A 377 -6.02 -25.29 -20.72
CA LEU A 377 -6.52 -23.91 -20.66
C LEU A 377 -5.77 -22.99 -21.65
N TRP A 378 -4.44 -23.15 -21.75
CA TRP A 378 -3.64 -22.40 -22.72
C TRP A 378 -3.95 -22.76 -24.17
N GLU A 379 -4.11 -24.05 -24.47
CA GLU A 379 -4.48 -24.51 -25.81
C GLU A 379 -5.86 -23.96 -26.23
N GLU A 380 -6.83 -23.95 -25.32
CA GLU A 380 -8.15 -23.37 -25.57
C GLU A 380 -8.07 -21.88 -25.90
N LEU A 381 -7.32 -21.11 -25.10
CA LEU A 381 -7.09 -19.69 -25.34
C LEU A 381 -6.42 -19.46 -26.70
N TYR A 382 -5.30 -20.15 -26.96
CA TYR A 382 -4.55 -19.97 -28.20
C TYR A 382 -5.36 -20.36 -29.43
N ALA A 383 -6.06 -21.50 -29.41
CA ALA A 383 -6.90 -21.93 -30.52
C ALA A 383 -7.97 -20.88 -30.87
N ARG A 384 -8.60 -20.30 -29.84
CA ARG A 384 -9.63 -19.28 -30.00
C ARG A 384 -9.08 -17.97 -30.57
N LEU A 385 -7.94 -17.49 -30.06
CA LEU A 385 -7.30 -16.27 -30.55
C LEU A 385 -6.77 -16.43 -31.99
N VAL A 386 -6.11 -17.56 -32.28
CA VAL A 386 -5.56 -17.86 -33.62
C VAL A 386 -6.69 -17.99 -34.64
N ALA A 387 -7.83 -18.59 -34.30
CA ALA A 387 -8.99 -18.67 -35.19
C ALA A 387 -9.58 -17.29 -35.55
N GLY A 388 -9.33 -16.26 -34.72
CA GLY A 388 -9.77 -14.88 -34.95
C GLY A 388 -8.71 -13.97 -35.57
N ARG A 389 -7.48 -14.45 -35.82
CA ARG A 389 -6.32 -13.56 -36.11
C ARG A 389 -6.46 -12.73 -37.39
N ASP A 390 -7.11 -13.29 -38.41
CA ASP A 390 -7.25 -12.72 -39.75
C ASP A 390 -8.56 -11.92 -39.92
N ARG A 391 -9.33 -11.77 -38.83
CA ARG A 391 -10.59 -11.02 -38.82
C ARG A 391 -10.33 -9.52 -38.73
N PRO A 392 -10.90 -8.68 -39.62
CA PRO A 392 -10.75 -7.22 -39.55
C PRO A 392 -11.18 -6.63 -38.19
N GLU A 393 -12.17 -7.24 -37.54
CA GLU A 393 -12.72 -6.84 -36.25
C GLU A 393 -11.67 -6.87 -35.13
N ARG A 394 -10.66 -7.75 -35.23
CA ARG A 394 -9.58 -7.86 -34.24
C ARG A 394 -8.74 -6.59 -34.18
N LEU A 395 -8.28 -6.10 -35.35
CA LEU A 395 -7.47 -4.89 -35.43
C LEU A 395 -8.30 -3.63 -35.18
N ALA A 396 -9.56 -3.61 -35.64
CA ALA A 396 -10.49 -2.52 -35.33
C ALA A 396 -10.73 -2.41 -33.82
N GLY A 397 -11.02 -3.52 -33.12
CA GLY A 397 -11.21 -3.51 -31.68
C GLY A 397 -9.96 -3.07 -30.89
N ARG A 398 -8.75 -3.44 -31.34
CA ARG A 398 -7.51 -2.90 -30.77
C ARG A 398 -7.41 -1.38 -30.96
N ALA A 399 -7.71 -0.89 -32.16
CA ALA A 399 -7.67 0.55 -32.45
C ALA A 399 -8.68 1.34 -31.59
N ASP A 400 -9.90 0.82 -31.43
CA ASP A 400 -10.94 1.43 -30.60
C ASP A 400 -10.50 1.51 -29.12
N ARG A 401 -9.93 0.43 -28.56
CA ARG A 401 -9.43 0.46 -27.17
C ARG A 401 -8.29 1.45 -26.97
N VAL A 402 -7.37 1.55 -27.94
CA VAL A 402 -6.29 2.55 -27.90
C VAL A 402 -6.86 3.96 -27.98
N ALA A 403 -7.81 4.21 -28.88
CA ALA A 403 -8.46 5.51 -29.03
C ALA A 403 -9.23 5.92 -27.75
N LEU A 404 -9.95 4.97 -27.13
CA LEU A 404 -10.65 5.18 -25.86
C LEU A 404 -9.68 5.51 -24.71
N GLY A 405 -8.53 4.85 -24.67
CA GLY A 405 -7.46 5.19 -23.75
C GLY A 405 -7.06 6.66 -23.93
N VAL A 406 -6.57 7.00 -25.12
CA VAL A 406 -6.11 8.37 -25.45
C VAL A 406 -7.19 9.42 -25.14
N ALA A 407 -8.44 9.17 -25.51
CA ALA A 407 -9.57 10.08 -25.27
C ALA A 407 -9.88 10.28 -23.78
N SER A 408 -9.50 9.34 -22.92
CA SER A 408 -9.66 9.43 -21.46
C SER A 408 -8.50 10.14 -20.75
N GLY A 409 -7.61 10.81 -21.51
CA GLY A 409 -6.48 11.58 -20.97
C GLY A 409 -5.17 10.80 -20.81
N GLY A 410 -5.01 9.63 -21.45
CA GLY A 410 -3.79 8.83 -21.37
C GLY A 410 -4.05 7.33 -21.35
N CYS A 411 -3.42 6.56 -20.46
CA CYS A 411 -4.03 5.27 -20.14
C CYS A 411 -5.47 5.56 -19.70
N GLY A 412 -6.46 4.79 -20.15
CA GLY A 412 -7.84 4.84 -19.62
C GLY A 412 -7.92 4.35 -18.16
N PHE A 413 -6.86 4.59 -17.41
CA PHE A 413 -6.58 4.12 -16.07
C PHE A 413 -7.49 4.86 -15.11
N ARG A 414 -8.42 4.10 -14.56
CA ARG A 414 -9.07 4.44 -13.30
C ARG A 414 -8.24 3.75 -12.22
N PRO A 415 -7.32 4.44 -11.54
CA PRO A 415 -6.63 3.87 -10.38
C PRO A 415 -7.67 3.43 -9.37
N THR A 416 -7.94 2.12 -9.33
CA THR A 416 -8.88 1.58 -8.36
C THR A 416 -8.16 1.38 -7.03
N ALA A 417 -8.81 1.75 -5.93
CA ALA A 417 -8.22 1.59 -4.60
C ALA A 417 -7.87 0.11 -4.34
N PRO A 418 -6.82 -0.20 -3.56
CA PRO A 418 -6.40 -1.59 -3.35
C PRO A 418 -7.53 -2.46 -2.76
N HIS A 419 -7.53 -3.74 -3.16
CA HIS A 419 -8.45 -4.77 -2.69
C HIS A 419 -8.31 -4.97 -1.16
N THR A 420 -9.42 -5.18 -0.46
CA THR A 420 -9.45 -5.37 1.01
C THR A 420 -9.85 -6.78 1.46
N PHE A 421 -10.19 -7.68 0.54
CA PHE A 421 -10.63 -9.04 0.86
C PHE A 421 -9.60 -10.11 0.45
N ASP A 422 -9.44 -11.15 1.25
CA ASP A 422 -8.45 -12.19 0.98
C ASP A 422 -9.05 -13.54 0.50
N ALA A 423 -10.38 -13.68 0.42
CA ALA A 423 -11.04 -14.90 -0.09
C ALA A 423 -12.08 -14.63 -1.19
N ALA A 424 -12.06 -15.45 -2.26
CA ALA A 424 -13.04 -15.40 -3.33
C ALA A 424 -14.43 -15.88 -2.86
N ALA A 425 -15.50 -15.30 -3.41
CA ALA A 425 -16.87 -15.73 -3.12
C ALA A 425 -17.12 -17.14 -3.65
N SER A 426 -17.82 -17.99 -2.89
CA SER A 426 -18.32 -19.27 -3.42
C SER A 426 -19.31 -19.04 -4.57
N ALA A 427 -19.51 -20.05 -5.43
CA ALA A 427 -20.46 -19.95 -6.55
C ALA A 427 -21.90 -19.64 -6.07
N ASP A 428 -22.29 -20.24 -4.95
CA ASP A 428 -23.59 -20.01 -4.32
C ASP A 428 -23.72 -18.59 -3.75
N GLU A 429 -22.65 -18.08 -3.13
CA GLU A 429 -22.61 -16.69 -2.68
C GLU A 429 -22.66 -15.71 -3.86
N ARG A 430 -22.00 -16.04 -4.96
CA ARG A 430 -22.03 -15.23 -6.19
C ARG A 430 -23.42 -15.13 -6.79
N ALA A 431 -24.14 -16.26 -6.87
CA ALA A 431 -25.52 -16.28 -7.32
C ALA A 431 -26.42 -15.40 -6.44
N ARG A 432 -26.21 -15.43 -5.12
CA ARG A 432 -26.96 -14.59 -4.19
C ARG A 432 -26.62 -13.11 -4.32
N GLU A 433 -25.34 -12.77 -4.52
CA GLU A 433 -24.93 -11.40 -4.84
C GLU A 433 -25.58 -10.88 -6.14
N ASP A 434 -25.75 -11.75 -7.14
CA ASP A 434 -26.44 -11.40 -8.40
C ASP A 434 -27.95 -11.12 -8.20
N GLU A 435 -28.59 -11.79 -7.24
CA GLU A 435 -29.98 -11.47 -6.85
C GLU A 435 -30.07 -10.11 -6.15
N ILE A 436 -29.15 -9.82 -5.22
CA ILE A 436 -29.12 -8.55 -4.48
C ILE A 436 -28.88 -7.38 -5.42
N ILE A 437 -27.91 -7.48 -6.34
CA ILE A 437 -27.64 -6.41 -7.31
C ILE A 437 -28.80 -6.22 -8.29
N ALA A 438 -29.47 -7.30 -8.71
CA ALA A 438 -30.65 -7.21 -9.58
C ALA A 438 -31.85 -6.54 -8.87
N ALA A 439 -31.96 -6.69 -7.54
CA ALA A 439 -32.97 -6.03 -6.72
C ALA A 439 -32.68 -4.54 -6.46
N ALA A 440 -31.48 -4.04 -6.79
CA ALA A 440 -31.05 -2.64 -6.65
C ALA A 440 -30.86 -1.96 -8.03
N PRO A 441 -31.94 -1.71 -8.79
CA PRO A 441 -31.85 -1.29 -10.20
C PRO A 441 -31.35 0.15 -10.42
N ASP A 442 -31.17 0.93 -9.36
CA ASP A 442 -30.70 2.32 -9.46
C ASP A 442 -29.19 2.44 -9.73
N GLY A 443 -28.48 1.31 -9.86
CA GLY A 443 -27.06 1.27 -10.18
C GLY A 443 -26.16 1.73 -9.03
N LYS A 444 -26.72 1.93 -7.82
CA LYS A 444 -25.94 2.31 -6.64
C LYS A 444 -25.23 1.14 -6.00
N VAL A 445 -25.60 -0.10 -6.29
CA VAL A 445 -24.83 -1.27 -5.88
C VAL A 445 -24.13 -1.82 -7.11
N ILE A 446 -22.82 -1.94 -7.04
CA ILE A 446 -22.00 -2.48 -8.12
C ILE A 446 -21.18 -3.66 -7.61
N ARG A 447 -20.75 -4.50 -8.53
CA ARG A 447 -19.69 -5.47 -8.23
C ARG A 447 -18.34 -4.75 -8.34
N SER A 448 -17.65 -4.58 -7.21
CA SER A 448 -16.29 -4.07 -7.19
C SER A 448 -15.34 -5.04 -6.49
N VAL A 449 -14.25 -5.39 -7.17
CA VAL A 449 -13.23 -6.37 -6.72
C VAL A 449 -13.86 -7.66 -6.20
N GLY A 450 -14.72 -8.24 -7.03
CA GLY A 450 -15.33 -9.54 -6.76
C GLY A 450 -16.51 -9.53 -5.78
N ARG A 451 -16.80 -8.43 -5.08
CA ARG A 451 -17.88 -8.28 -4.07
C ARG A 451 -18.85 -7.16 -4.40
N LEU A 452 -20.01 -7.13 -3.76
CA LEU A 452 -20.94 -6.01 -3.86
C LEU A 452 -20.44 -4.82 -3.03
N ALA A 453 -20.57 -3.61 -3.59
CA ALA A 453 -20.27 -2.36 -2.91
C ALA A 453 -21.30 -1.30 -3.27
N GLU A 454 -21.64 -0.45 -2.31
CA GLU A 454 -22.45 0.75 -2.57
C GLU A 454 -21.58 1.87 -3.15
N CYS A 455 -22.01 2.45 -4.27
CA CYS A 455 -21.41 3.63 -4.89
C CYS A 455 -21.83 4.90 -4.14
N ARG A 456 -20.88 5.54 -3.47
CA ARG A 456 -21.08 6.79 -2.73
C ARG A 456 -19.89 7.73 -2.83
N ASP A 457 -20.17 9.00 -3.14
CA ASP A 457 -19.16 10.06 -3.22
C ASP A 457 -19.22 11.05 -2.04
N ASP A 458 -19.95 10.68 -0.97
CA ASP A 458 -20.26 11.51 0.20
C ASP A 458 -19.77 10.94 1.54
N VAL A 459 -19.13 9.76 1.56
CA VAL A 459 -18.73 9.08 2.81
C VAL A 459 -17.23 9.14 3.07
N LEU A 460 -16.86 9.78 4.18
CA LEU A 460 -15.50 9.79 4.73
C LEU A 460 -15.21 8.51 5.55
N ALA A 461 -13.96 8.06 5.57
CA ALA A 461 -13.55 6.82 6.27
C ALA A 461 -13.95 6.74 7.76
N PRO A 462 -13.81 7.81 8.57
CA PRO A 462 -14.21 7.78 9.98
C PRO A 462 -15.71 7.54 10.15
N ARG A 463 -16.53 8.14 9.28
CA ARG A 463 -17.98 7.93 9.29
C ARG A 463 -18.35 6.49 8.95
N MET A 464 -17.52 5.82 8.14
CA MET A 464 -17.76 4.41 7.81
C MET A 464 -17.53 3.47 9.01
N ALA A 465 -16.53 3.73 9.85
CA ALA A 465 -16.33 2.95 11.08
C ALA A 465 -17.49 3.13 12.06
N GLU A 466 -17.97 4.38 12.24
CA GLU A 466 -19.16 4.67 13.04
C GLU A 466 -20.42 3.99 12.49
N TRP A 467 -20.62 4.04 11.18
CA TRP A 467 -21.79 3.45 10.54
C TRP A 467 -21.79 1.92 10.65
N ASN A 468 -20.65 1.26 10.47
CA ASN A 468 -20.54 -0.18 10.70
C ASN A 468 -20.85 -0.56 12.16
N LEU A 469 -20.44 0.26 13.14
CA LEU A 469 -20.82 0.08 14.54
C LEU A 469 -22.33 0.29 14.76
N GLU A 470 -22.90 1.36 14.21
CA GLU A 470 -24.34 1.67 14.33
C GLU A 470 -25.19 0.53 13.77
N LEU A 471 -24.83 0.03 12.58
CA LEU A 471 -25.47 -1.07 11.87
C LEU A 471 -25.39 -2.38 12.67
N THR A 472 -24.20 -2.74 13.15
CA THR A 472 -23.97 -3.97 13.91
C THR A 472 -24.71 -3.93 15.26
N ALA A 473 -24.61 -2.82 15.99
CA ALA A 473 -25.29 -2.65 17.27
C ALA A 473 -26.82 -2.68 17.11
N ALA A 474 -27.37 -2.03 16.08
CA ALA A 474 -28.81 -2.05 15.82
C ALA A 474 -29.32 -3.48 15.53
N ALA A 475 -28.55 -4.29 14.80
CA ALA A 475 -28.89 -5.69 14.55
C ALA A 475 -28.92 -6.53 15.84
N LEU A 476 -27.96 -6.34 16.76
CA LEU A 476 -27.96 -7.03 18.05
C LEU A 476 -29.13 -6.59 18.95
N GLU A 477 -29.42 -5.29 18.99
CA GLU A 477 -30.52 -4.73 19.78
C GLU A 477 -31.90 -5.19 19.30
N SER A 478 -32.09 -5.37 17.98
CA SER A 478 -33.37 -5.81 17.39
C SER A 478 -33.84 -7.17 17.94
N ARG A 479 -32.90 -8.00 18.41
CA ARG A 479 -33.14 -9.32 19.04
C ARG A 479 -32.73 -9.38 20.51
N GLN A 480 -32.55 -8.21 21.14
CA GLN A 480 -32.21 -8.08 22.56
C GLN A 480 -30.98 -8.92 22.96
N VAL A 481 -29.95 -8.94 22.10
CA VAL A 481 -28.68 -9.59 22.40
C VAL A 481 -27.83 -8.64 23.25
N PRO A 482 -27.44 -9.00 24.48
CA PRO A 482 -26.60 -8.17 25.32
C PRO A 482 -25.19 -8.02 24.72
N TYR A 483 -24.63 -6.83 24.80
CA TYR A 483 -23.24 -6.59 24.40
C TYR A 483 -22.63 -5.43 25.18
N VAL A 484 -21.31 -5.35 25.14
CA VAL A 484 -20.48 -4.28 25.72
C VAL A 484 -19.57 -3.73 24.64
N LEU A 485 -19.61 -2.42 24.38
CA LEU A 485 -18.61 -1.75 23.58
C LEU A 485 -17.27 -1.75 24.33
N VAL A 486 -16.26 -2.34 23.72
CA VAL A 486 -14.90 -2.45 24.27
C VAL A 486 -14.01 -1.41 23.60
N ARG A 487 -13.20 -0.73 24.39
CA ARG A 487 -12.21 0.22 23.86
C ARG A 487 -10.95 -0.53 23.40
N THR A 488 -10.57 -0.31 22.15
CA THR A 488 -9.38 -0.89 21.49
C THR A 488 -8.48 0.23 20.94
N GLY A 489 -7.24 -0.10 20.53
CA GLY A 489 -6.22 0.87 20.10
C GLY A 489 -6.32 1.37 18.65
N GLY A 490 -7.51 1.41 18.04
CA GLY A 490 -7.70 1.78 16.63
C GLY A 490 -9.06 2.42 16.33
N SER A 491 -9.30 2.72 15.05
CA SER A 491 -10.57 3.34 14.58
C SER A 491 -11.72 2.34 14.44
N ALA A 492 -11.42 1.03 14.33
CA ALA A 492 -12.43 -0.02 14.30
C ALA A 492 -12.97 -0.31 15.71
N HIS A 493 -14.26 -0.58 15.83
CA HIS A 493 -14.95 -0.78 17.10
C HIS A 493 -15.19 -2.25 17.40
N THR A 494 -15.12 -2.65 18.68
CA THR A 494 -15.37 -4.02 19.11
C THR A 494 -16.54 -4.09 20.10
N LEU A 495 -17.53 -4.94 19.79
CA LEU A 495 -18.63 -5.32 20.67
C LEU A 495 -18.34 -6.70 21.27
N ALA A 496 -18.17 -6.76 22.59
CA ALA A 496 -18.09 -8.02 23.33
C ALA A 496 -19.48 -8.58 23.59
N VAL A 497 -19.70 -9.83 23.19
CA VAL A 497 -20.90 -10.62 23.43
C VAL A 497 -20.51 -11.86 24.22
N ASP A 498 -21.33 -12.28 25.18
CA ASP A 498 -21.08 -13.53 25.91
C ASP A 498 -21.16 -14.72 24.93
N GLU A 499 -20.26 -15.70 25.03
CA GLU A 499 -20.28 -16.88 24.17
C GLU A 499 -21.62 -17.64 24.26
N ASP A 500 -22.30 -17.58 25.40
CA ASP A 500 -23.64 -18.16 25.60
C ASP A 500 -24.70 -17.51 24.68
N ASP A 501 -24.47 -16.27 24.21
CA ASP A 501 -25.34 -15.52 23.31
C ASP A 501 -24.88 -15.54 21.84
N ARG A 502 -23.81 -16.27 21.50
CA ARG A 502 -23.20 -16.30 20.16
C ARG A 502 -24.21 -16.60 19.06
N ASP A 503 -24.93 -17.71 19.17
CA ASP A 503 -25.82 -18.16 18.11
C ASP A 503 -27.01 -17.18 17.94
N ARG A 504 -27.45 -16.55 19.03
CA ARG A 504 -28.45 -15.46 18.99
C ARG A 504 -27.91 -14.23 18.28
N ALA A 505 -26.66 -13.85 18.52
CA ALA A 505 -25.99 -12.73 17.88
C ALA A 505 -25.83 -12.94 16.37
N LEU A 506 -25.33 -14.10 15.96
CA LEU A 506 -25.15 -14.46 14.55
C LEU A 506 -26.48 -14.46 13.80
N LYS A 507 -27.52 -15.05 14.40
CA LYS A 507 -28.87 -15.05 13.85
C LYS A 507 -29.45 -13.63 13.75
N ALA A 508 -29.25 -12.79 14.76
CA ALA A 508 -29.72 -11.41 14.76
C ALA A 508 -29.08 -10.57 13.64
N LEU A 509 -27.77 -10.75 13.41
CA LEU A 509 -27.06 -10.16 12.29
C LEU A 509 -27.60 -10.68 10.95
N ALA A 510 -27.76 -11.99 10.81
CA ALA A 510 -28.24 -12.62 9.58
C ALA A 510 -29.63 -12.14 9.16
N GLU A 511 -30.57 -12.10 10.10
CA GLU A 511 -31.95 -11.69 9.82
C GLU A 511 -32.10 -10.18 9.63
N SER A 512 -31.38 -9.37 10.41
CA SER A 512 -31.48 -7.90 10.32
C SER A 512 -30.80 -7.32 9.08
N LEU A 513 -29.82 -8.03 8.53
CA LEU A 513 -29.01 -7.59 7.37
C LEU A 513 -29.33 -8.42 6.11
N HIS A 514 -30.46 -9.12 6.10
CA HIS A 514 -30.90 -9.93 4.97
C HIS A 514 -31.13 -9.08 3.73
N GLY A 515 -30.59 -9.51 2.59
CA GLY A 515 -30.71 -8.81 1.30
C GLY A 515 -29.89 -7.52 1.18
N GLU A 516 -29.13 -7.13 2.21
CA GLU A 516 -28.25 -5.97 2.17
C GLU A 516 -26.84 -6.36 1.70
N PRO A 517 -26.11 -5.48 0.98
CA PRO A 517 -24.73 -5.71 0.59
C PRO A 517 -23.78 -5.49 1.78
N VAL A 518 -23.99 -6.25 2.87
CA VAL A 518 -23.19 -6.21 4.09
C VAL A 518 -22.49 -7.55 4.25
N TYR A 519 -21.22 -7.50 4.60
CA TYR A 519 -20.37 -8.68 4.74
C TYR A 519 -19.89 -8.84 6.17
N ALA A 520 -19.50 -10.07 6.50
CA ALA A 520 -18.86 -10.43 7.74
C ALA A 520 -17.60 -11.25 7.44
N GLU A 521 -16.45 -10.74 7.84
CA GLU A 521 -15.21 -11.52 7.89
C GLU A 521 -15.24 -12.40 9.14
N LEU A 522 -15.10 -13.70 8.96
CA LEU A 522 -15.19 -14.67 10.05
C LEU A 522 -13.89 -14.68 10.85
N VAL A 523 -13.99 -14.68 12.18
CA VAL A 523 -12.84 -14.75 13.11
C VAL A 523 -12.95 -16.03 13.93
N ASN A 524 -11.98 -16.93 13.80
CA ASN A 524 -11.97 -18.24 14.48
C ASN A 524 -11.23 -18.14 15.84
N PRO A 525 -11.50 -18.95 16.90
CA PRO A 525 -10.78 -18.91 18.20
C PRO A 525 -9.29 -19.27 18.17
N ARG A 526 -8.73 -19.43 16.97
CA ARG A 526 -7.31 -19.59 16.68
C ARG A 526 -6.84 -18.62 15.59
N ASP A 527 -7.52 -17.48 15.46
CA ASP A 527 -7.27 -16.35 14.53
C ASP A 527 -7.15 -16.68 13.03
N ALA A 528 -7.82 -17.74 12.59
CA ALA A 528 -8.02 -17.99 11.18
C ALA A 528 -9.16 -17.11 10.61
N ALA A 529 -8.91 -16.41 9.51
CA ALA A 529 -9.92 -15.79 8.66
C ALA A 529 -10.25 -16.73 7.47
N PRO A 530 -11.25 -17.62 7.55
CA PRO A 530 -11.60 -18.54 6.45
C PRO A 530 -12.22 -17.81 5.24
N GLY A 531 -12.48 -16.51 5.36
CA GLY A 531 -13.02 -15.64 4.31
C GLY A 531 -14.08 -14.69 4.85
N ALA A 532 -14.60 -13.85 3.94
CA ALA A 532 -15.77 -13.02 4.18
C ALA A 532 -16.99 -13.63 3.50
N VAL A 533 -18.14 -13.57 4.18
CA VAL A 533 -19.44 -14.01 3.66
C VAL A 533 -20.44 -12.87 3.73
N LEU A 534 -21.54 -12.96 2.96
CA LEU A 534 -22.69 -12.08 3.18
C LEU A 534 -23.19 -12.24 4.62
N ALA A 535 -23.46 -11.13 5.31
CA ALA A 535 -23.87 -11.14 6.71
C ALA A 535 -25.17 -11.94 6.93
N GLU A 536 -26.05 -11.99 5.92
CA GLU A 536 -27.28 -12.79 5.93
C GLU A 536 -27.06 -14.30 6.07
N ARG A 537 -25.82 -14.77 5.84
CA ARG A 537 -25.43 -16.19 5.89
C ARG A 537 -24.76 -16.57 7.21
N LEU A 538 -24.74 -15.67 8.19
CA LEU A 538 -24.14 -15.93 9.50
C LEU A 538 -24.90 -16.96 10.34
N ASP A 539 -26.19 -17.19 10.06
CA ASP A 539 -26.99 -18.16 10.81
C ASP A 539 -26.51 -19.60 10.53
N GLY A 540 -26.30 -20.37 11.60
CA GLY A 540 -25.82 -21.75 11.52
C GLY A 540 -24.34 -21.91 11.15
N ILE A 541 -23.54 -20.84 11.07
CA ILE A 541 -22.08 -20.97 11.00
C ILE A 541 -21.56 -21.59 12.30
N GLY A 542 -20.59 -22.50 12.18
CA GLY A 542 -20.03 -23.26 13.31
C GLY A 542 -19.27 -22.42 14.35
N GLU A 543 -18.37 -23.06 15.09
CA GLU A 543 -17.65 -22.39 16.18
C GLU A 543 -16.75 -21.25 15.64
N LEU A 544 -16.96 -20.04 16.16
CA LEU A 544 -16.23 -18.81 15.83
C LEU A 544 -15.86 -18.07 17.10
N ALA A 545 -14.77 -17.32 17.05
CA ALA A 545 -14.39 -16.36 18.08
C ALA A 545 -15.02 -14.99 17.88
N GLY A 546 -15.39 -14.65 16.66
CA GLY A 546 -16.02 -13.38 16.34
C GLY A 546 -16.30 -13.23 14.86
N VAL A 547 -16.83 -12.07 14.51
CA VAL A 547 -17.06 -11.64 13.12
C VAL A 547 -16.75 -10.16 13.00
N LYS A 548 -16.11 -9.74 11.91
CA LYS A 548 -15.95 -8.31 11.58
C LYS A 548 -17.01 -7.93 10.56
N VAL A 549 -18.02 -7.18 10.99
CA VAL A 549 -19.18 -6.78 10.17
C VAL A 549 -18.91 -5.44 9.51
N PHE A 550 -19.10 -5.35 8.19
CA PHE A 550 -18.87 -4.13 7.43
C PHE A 550 -19.69 -4.04 6.14
N LYS A 551 -20.03 -2.82 5.76
CA LYS A 551 -20.63 -2.49 4.47
C LYS A 551 -19.55 -1.99 3.50
N PRO A 552 -19.29 -2.69 2.38
CA PRO A 552 -18.36 -2.19 1.37
C PRO A 552 -18.94 -0.97 0.65
N VAL A 553 -18.15 0.08 0.56
CA VAL A 553 -18.52 1.33 -0.12
C VAL A 553 -17.38 1.73 -1.04
N THR A 554 -17.70 2.15 -2.26
CA THR A 554 -16.72 2.67 -3.22
C THR A 554 -17.20 3.98 -3.80
N THR A 555 -16.28 4.85 -4.20
CA THR A 555 -16.65 6.03 -4.99
C THR A 555 -17.04 5.65 -6.40
N THR A 556 -17.80 6.51 -7.09
CA THR A 556 -18.21 6.31 -8.50
C THR A 556 -16.99 6.20 -9.42
N THR A 557 -15.89 6.87 -9.06
CA THR A 557 -14.59 6.78 -9.75
C THR A 557 -13.81 5.51 -9.47
N LEU A 558 -14.26 4.67 -8.51
CA LEU A 558 -13.58 3.49 -7.97
C LEU A 558 -12.22 3.78 -7.29
N SER A 559 -11.89 5.06 -7.10
CA SER A 559 -10.57 5.48 -6.63
C SER A 559 -10.41 5.49 -5.12
N LEU A 560 -11.50 5.32 -4.37
CA LEU A 560 -11.51 5.11 -2.92
C LEU A 560 -12.49 3.99 -2.57
N ARG A 561 -12.06 3.06 -1.71
CA ARG A 561 -12.85 1.93 -1.21
C ARG A 561 -12.77 1.89 0.32
N HIS A 562 -13.93 1.68 0.94
CA HIS A 562 -14.07 1.34 2.35
C HIS A 562 -14.50 -0.13 2.46
N GLY A 563 -13.98 -0.83 3.47
CA GLY A 563 -14.18 -2.27 3.62
C GLY A 563 -13.87 -2.75 5.04
N VAL A 564 -13.23 -3.92 5.15
CA VAL A 564 -13.00 -4.57 6.46
C VAL A 564 -12.15 -3.75 7.43
N GLN A 565 -11.30 -2.85 6.93
CA GLN A 565 -10.49 -1.95 7.77
C GLN A 565 -11.32 -1.04 8.68
N GLN A 566 -12.58 -0.77 8.31
CA GLN A 566 -13.53 0.03 9.08
C GLN A 566 -14.62 -0.83 9.73
N ALA A 567 -14.45 -2.16 9.79
CA ALA A 567 -15.46 -3.07 10.32
C ALA A 567 -15.73 -2.88 11.81
N CYS A 568 -16.94 -3.27 12.23
CA CYS A 568 -17.24 -3.47 13.65
C CYS A 568 -17.07 -4.95 13.99
N THR A 569 -16.18 -5.24 14.93
CA THR A 569 -15.92 -6.60 15.40
C THR A 569 -16.95 -6.99 16.45
N VAL A 570 -17.68 -8.09 16.26
CA VAL A 570 -18.42 -8.78 17.32
C VAL A 570 -17.54 -9.91 17.83
N ALA A 571 -17.08 -9.84 19.07
CA ALA A 571 -16.21 -10.83 19.70
C ALA A 571 -17.01 -11.66 20.72
N PHE A 572 -16.86 -12.98 20.69
CA PHE A 572 -17.56 -13.91 21.59
C PHE A 572 -16.66 -14.30 22.77
N TRP A 573 -16.98 -13.81 23.96
CA TRP A 573 -16.16 -13.92 25.16
C TRP A 573 -16.54 -15.12 26.00
N ARG A 574 -15.53 -15.92 26.36
CA ARG A 574 -15.73 -17.17 27.09
C ARG A 574 -15.68 -16.96 28.59
N ARG A 575 -16.38 -17.80 29.34
CA ARG A 575 -16.18 -17.88 30.79
C ARG A 575 -14.83 -18.54 31.11
N ALA A 576 -13.98 -17.88 31.88
CA ALA A 576 -12.73 -18.47 32.34
C ALA A 576 -13.00 -19.66 33.28
N ALA A 577 -12.07 -20.62 33.34
CA ALA A 577 -12.17 -21.75 34.25
C ALA A 577 -12.19 -21.25 35.70
N ASP A 578 -13.08 -21.80 36.52
CA ASP A 578 -13.21 -21.47 37.94
C ASP A 578 -11.90 -21.85 38.66
N PRO A 579 -11.21 -20.91 39.33
CA PRO A 579 -9.96 -21.20 40.03
C PRO A 579 -10.21 -22.00 41.32
N GLY A 580 -10.75 -23.22 41.21
CA GLY A 580 -10.70 -24.28 42.23
C GLY A 580 -11.17 -23.94 43.65
N GLY A 581 -11.88 -22.84 43.88
CA GLY A 581 -12.21 -22.34 45.21
C GLY A 581 -13.59 -22.81 45.70
N THR A 582 -13.64 -23.90 46.45
CA THR A 582 -14.85 -24.34 47.17
C THR A 582 -15.15 -23.42 48.36
N GLY A 583 -15.79 -22.28 48.13
CA GLY A 583 -16.21 -21.34 49.18
C GLY A 583 -17.36 -20.44 48.74
N ALA A 584 -18.30 -20.14 49.65
CA ALA A 584 -19.57 -19.45 49.35
C ALA A 584 -19.47 -17.95 49.02
N THR A 585 -18.29 -17.45 48.63
CA THR A 585 -18.05 -16.03 48.29
C THR A 585 -17.08 -15.85 47.11
N THR A 586 -16.98 -16.82 46.21
CA THR A 586 -16.14 -16.69 45.01
C THR A 586 -16.82 -15.72 44.02
N PRO A 587 -16.17 -14.63 43.58
CA PRO A 587 -16.71 -13.74 42.56
C PRO A 587 -16.99 -14.53 41.26
N PRO A 588 -17.98 -14.11 40.44
CA PRO A 588 -18.28 -14.80 39.19
C PRO A 588 -17.03 -14.89 38.31
N ALA A 589 -16.84 -16.05 37.68
CA ALA A 589 -15.68 -16.30 36.83
C ALA A 589 -15.58 -15.22 35.72
N PRO A 590 -14.38 -14.65 35.52
CA PRO A 590 -14.19 -13.57 34.56
C PRO A 590 -14.50 -14.03 33.13
N ARG A 591 -14.69 -13.05 32.26
CA ARG A 591 -14.86 -13.25 30.82
C ARG A 591 -13.55 -13.02 30.12
N ARG A 592 -13.12 -13.99 29.34
CA ARG A 592 -11.86 -13.95 28.59
C ARG A 592 -12.13 -13.59 27.13
N ALA A 593 -11.35 -12.64 26.62
CA ALA A 593 -11.37 -12.25 25.23
C ALA A 593 -10.99 -13.45 24.34
N PRO A 594 -11.66 -13.63 23.18
CA PRO A 594 -11.37 -14.75 22.30
C PRO A 594 -10.07 -14.56 21.49
N PHE A 595 -9.62 -13.32 21.32
CA PHE A 595 -8.37 -12.93 20.67
C PHE A 595 -7.87 -11.60 21.23
N GLY A 596 -6.56 -11.40 21.16
CA GLY A 596 -5.88 -10.20 21.63
C GLY A 596 -6.06 -9.92 23.13
N SER A 597 -5.72 -8.68 23.51
CA SER A 597 -5.99 -8.12 24.84
C SER A 597 -6.73 -6.80 24.67
N THR A 598 -7.69 -6.53 25.54
CA THR A 598 -8.26 -5.18 25.63
C THR A 598 -7.28 -4.26 26.36
N LEU A 599 -7.59 -2.96 26.39
CA LEU A 599 -6.87 -1.99 27.23
C LEU A 599 -6.97 -2.29 28.73
N ALA A 600 -7.95 -3.11 29.15
CA ALA A 600 -8.13 -3.57 30.53
C ALA A 600 -7.60 -5.00 30.76
N GLY A 601 -6.85 -5.56 29.81
CA GLY A 601 -6.33 -6.93 29.85
C GLY A 601 -7.16 -7.92 29.02
N ALA A 602 -6.74 -9.18 29.02
CA ALA A 602 -7.40 -10.28 28.31
C ALA A 602 -8.66 -10.81 29.04
N GLU A 603 -8.87 -10.42 30.29
CA GLU A 603 -10.01 -10.84 31.11
C GLU A 603 -10.76 -9.63 31.66
N LEU A 604 -12.08 -9.67 31.60
CA LEU A 604 -12.99 -8.69 32.19
C LEU A 604 -13.79 -9.35 33.32
N PRO A 605 -14.10 -8.64 34.41
CA PRO A 605 -14.83 -9.21 35.53
C PRO A 605 -16.26 -9.64 35.17
N SER A 606 -16.91 -8.91 34.25
CA SER A 606 -18.20 -9.28 33.69
C SER A 606 -18.44 -8.57 32.35
N LEU A 607 -19.43 -9.04 31.59
CA LEU A 607 -20.01 -8.32 30.44
C LEU A 607 -21.35 -7.66 30.77
N ALA A 608 -21.69 -7.47 32.04
CA ALA A 608 -22.84 -6.66 32.44
C ALA A 608 -22.46 -5.17 32.27
N PRO A 609 -23.16 -4.40 31.42
CA PRO A 609 -22.82 -3.00 31.21
C PRO A 609 -22.95 -2.20 32.51
N THR A 610 -21.91 -1.46 32.88
CA THR A 610 -21.93 -0.55 34.05
C THR A 610 -21.94 0.92 33.66
N ALA A 611 -21.65 1.23 32.40
CA ALA A 611 -21.59 2.59 31.88
C ALA A 611 -22.09 2.70 30.43
N ARG A 612 -22.04 3.92 29.88
CA ARG A 612 -22.35 4.20 28.47
C ARG A 612 -21.35 5.16 27.84
N LEU A 613 -20.65 4.69 26.80
CA LEU A 613 -19.68 5.47 26.01
C LEU A 613 -20.36 6.08 24.78
N ARG A 614 -20.02 7.33 24.45
CA ARG A 614 -20.52 8.01 23.24
C ARG A 614 -19.54 7.75 22.08
N VAL A 615 -20.06 7.31 20.94
CA VAL A 615 -19.34 7.23 19.66
C VAL A 615 -20.23 7.88 18.61
N GLY A 616 -19.68 8.87 17.89
CA GLY A 616 -20.47 9.76 17.03
C GLY A 616 -21.64 10.38 17.80
N ALA A 617 -22.84 10.30 17.23
CA ALA A 617 -24.07 10.83 17.83
C ALA A 617 -24.74 9.89 18.86
N ARG A 618 -24.28 8.63 18.99
CA ARG A 618 -24.99 7.58 19.76
C ARG A 618 -24.22 7.18 21.01
N ARG A 619 -24.95 6.68 22.03
CA ARG A 619 -24.38 6.10 23.25
C ARG A 619 -24.57 4.58 23.25
N TYR A 620 -23.50 3.86 23.55
CA TYR A 620 -23.45 2.40 23.55
C TYR A 620 -23.21 1.87 24.98
N PRO A 621 -23.81 0.72 25.36
CA PRO A 621 -23.48 0.05 26.63
C PRO A 621 -21.99 -0.29 26.69
N THR A 622 -21.34 -0.05 27.83
CA THR A 622 -19.92 -0.36 28.05
C THR A 622 -19.64 -0.66 29.53
N LEU A 623 -18.38 -0.84 29.90
CA LEU A 623 -17.90 -0.93 31.28
C LEU A 623 -17.25 0.38 31.72
N ASP A 624 -17.30 0.69 33.01
CA ASP A 624 -16.70 1.91 33.59
C ASP A 624 -15.22 2.06 33.21
N VAL A 625 -14.46 0.97 33.21
CA VAL A 625 -13.02 0.96 32.85
C VAL A 625 -12.76 1.53 31.45
N PHE A 626 -13.69 1.38 30.51
CA PHE A 626 -13.55 1.90 29.15
C PHE A 626 -14.01 3.34 28.99
N THR A 627 -14.62 3.93 30.02
CA THR A 627 -14.98 5.35 30.06
C THR A 627 -13.92 6.23 30.71
N GLN A 628 -12.91 5.61 31.34
CA GLN A 628 -11.84 6.33 32.00
C GLN A 628 -10.81 6.83 30.96
N PRO A 629 -10.29 8.07 31.12
CA PRO A 629 -9.15 8.54 30.36
C PRO A 629 -7.92 7.66 30.63
N LEU A 630 -7.20 7.28 29.57
CA LEU A 630 -5.96 6.53 29.65
C LEU A 630 -4.77 7.48 29.69
N MET A 631 -3.64 7.00 30.22
CA MET A 631 -2.39 7.77 30.24
C MET A 631 -1.88 8.16 28.83
N THR A 632 -2.31 7.42 27.80
CA THR A 632 -1.96 7.65 26.40
C THR A 632 -2.96 8.52 25.66
N ASP A 633 -4.09 8.86 26.29
CA ASP A 633 -5.14 9.64 25.65
C ASP A 633 -4.70 11.09 25.45
N VAL A 634 -4.99 11.60 24.26
CA VAL A 634 -4.89 13.02 23.94
C VAL A 634 -6.29 13.60 24.09
N ASP A 635 -6.55 14.23 25.24
CA ASP A 635 -7.86 14.75 25.65
C ASP A 635 -7.97 16.28 25.58
N PHE A 636 -6.90 16.95 25.15
CA PHE A 636 -6.86 18.38 24.87
C PHE A 636 -7.26 18.70 23.43
N PRO A 637 -7.80 19.91 23.16
CA PRO A 637 -8.17 20.31 21.81
C PRO A 637 -6.93 20.48 20.92
N VAL A 638 -7.05 20.06 19.66
CA VAL A 638 -6.04 20.28 18.61
C VAL A 638 -6.67 20.98 17.43
N ASP A 639 -6.12 22.13 17.03
CA ASP A 639 -6.53 22.86 15.83
C ASP A 639 -5.61 22.57 14.63
N ALA A 640 -5.99 23.00 13.44
CA ALA A 640 -5.13 23.05 12.26
C ALA A 640 -4.99 24.49 11.76
N VAL A 641 -3.78 24.89 11.41
CA VAL A 641 -3.45 26.20 10.81
C VAL A 641 -2.86 25.96 9.43
N TYR A 642 -3.50 26.54 8.42
CA TYR A 642 -3.06 26.52 7.03
C TYR A 642 -2.56 27.90 6.61
N THR A 643 -1.44 27.96 5.90
CA THR A 643 -1.02 29.18 5.18
C THR A 643 -1.19 28.96 3.69
N TRP A 644 -1.83 29.89 3.00
CA TRP A 644 -2.07 29.78 1.57
C TRP A 644 -2.16 31.15 0.88
N VAL A 645 -1.84 31.16 -0.41
CA VAL A 645 -1.99 32.31 -1.29
C VAL A 645 -2.35 31.85 -2.71
N ASP A 646 -3.09 32.67 -3.44
CA ASP A 646 -3.40 32.53 -4.86
C ASP A 646 -2.49 33.46 -5.67
N ASP A 647 -1.59 32.89 -6.46
CA ASP A 647 -0.73 33.64 -7.36
C ASP A 647 -1.44 34.16 -8.61
N THR A 648 -2.67 33.71 -8.87
CA THR A 648 -3.47 34.19 -10.00
C THR A 648 -4.22 35.48 -9.69
N ASP A 649 -4.30 35.88 -8.41
CA ASP A 649 -4.96 37.10 -7.96
C ASP A 649 -4.23 38.36 -8.47
N PRO A 650 -4.91 39.22 -9.27
CA PRO A 650 -4.29 40.43 -9.82
C PRO A 650 -3.85 41.44 -8.77
N ASP A 651 -4.59 41.57 -7.65
CA ASP A 651 -4.27 42.55 -6.61
C ASP A 651 -3.02 42.11 -5.84
N TRP A 652 -2.92 40.80 -5.55
CA TRP A 652 -1.73 40.22 -4.92
C TRP A 652 -0.49 40.34 -5.81
N ARG A 653 -0.61 40.03 -7.11
CA ARG A 653 0.48 40.17 -8.08
C ARG A 653 0.96 41.62 -8.20
N ALA A 654 0.03 42.58 -8.24
CA ALA A 654 0.35 44.00 -8.28
C ALA A 654 1.08 44.45 -7.00
N ALA A 655 0.61 44.02 -5.83
CA ALA A 655 1.26 44.31 -4.55
C ALA A 655 2.68 43.71 -4.48
N ARG A 656 2.87 42.49 -4.98
CA ARG A 656 4.18 41.82 -5.04
C ARG A 656 5.14 42.54 -5.96
N ALA A 657 4.71 42.86 -7.18
CA ALA A 657 5.52 43.58 -8.15
C ALA A 657 5.94 44.97 -7.63
N ALA A 658 5.02 45.70 -6.98
CA ALA A 658 5.33 46.98 -6.36
C ALA A 658 6.36 46.85 -5.22
N ALA A 659 6.24 45.82 -4.37
CA ALA A 659 7.20 45.56 -3.30
C ALA A 659 8.59 45.16 -3.82
N GLN A 660 8.65 44.37 -4.90
CA GLN A 660 9.91 44.03 -5.58
C GLN A 660 10.57 45.28 -6.18
N ALA A 661 9.80 46.12 -6.89
CA ALA A 661 10.30 47.37 -7.48
C ALA A 661 10.83 48.37 -6.43
N ALA A 662 10.26 48.38 -5.23
CA ALA A 662 10.69 49.24 -4.13
C ALA A 662 11.98 48.74 -3.42
N SER A 663 12.46 47.53 -3.74
CA SER A 663 13.68 46.93 -3.17
C SER A 663 14.71 46.56 -4.26
N PRO A 664 15.28 47.54 -4.99
CA PRO A 664 16.24 47.31 -6.07
C PRO A 664 17.58 46.82 -5.50
N GLY A 665 17.76 45.50 -5.46
CA GLY A 665 18.94 44.83 -4.89
C GLY A 665 18.72 43.34 -4.62
N THR A 666 17.46 42.92 -4.49
CA THR A 666 17.03 41.53 -4.62
C THR A 666 16.68 41.27 -6.08
N GLU A 667 17.66 40.94 -6.93
CA GLU A 667 17.35 40.36 -8.24
C GLU A 667 16.58 39.06 -8.00
N ALA A 668 15.27 39.08 -8.28
CA ALA A 668 14.48 37.88 -8.32
C ALA A 668 14.93 37.11 -9.55
N ASP A 669 15.83 36.14 -9.36
CA ASP A 669 16.04 35.11 -10.36
C ASP A 669 14.69 34.38 -10.54
N GLU A 670 14.11 34.44 -11.74
CA GLU A 670 12.86 33.73 -12.06
C GLU A 670 12.99 32.20 -11.82
N HIS A 671 14.22 31.69 -11.78
CA HIS A 671 14.58 30.30 -11.49
C HIS A 671 14.90 30.06 -9.99
N SER A 672 14.81 31.08 -9.14
CA SER A 672 15.03 30.94 -7.69
C SER A 672 13.88 30.13 -7.06
N PRO A 673 14.17 29.05 -6.31
CA PRO A 673 13.14 28.28 -5.59
C PRO A 673 12.44 29.10 -4.48
N ASP A 674 13.00 30.24 -4.06
CA ASP A 674 12.44 31.10 -3.03
C ASP A 674 11.67 32.32 -3.56
N SER A 675 11.91 32.74 -4.81
CA SER A 675 11.29 33.93 -5.40
C SER A 675 10.64 33.71 -6.78
N GLY A 676 10.74 32.52 -7.35
CA GLY A 676 10.14 32.15 -8.64
C GLY A 676 8.62 32.05 -8.63
N THR A 677 8.02 32.08 -9.82
CA THR A 677 6.57 31.93 -10.05
C THR A 677 6.06 30.54 -9.64
N VAL A 678 6.89 29.51 -9.80
CA VAL A 678 6.62 28.12 -9.44
C VAL A 678 6.20 27.97 -7.98
N ARG A 679 6.81 28.75 -7.07
CA ARG A 679 6.62 28.64 -5.62
C ARG A 679 5.19 28.96 -5.14
N PHE A 680 4.51 29.88 -5.81
CA PHE A 680 3.19 30.38 -5.39
C PHE A 680 2.04 29.80 -6.22
N ARG A 681 2.38 28.92 -7.17
CA ARG A 681 1.48 28.43 -8.20
C ARG A 681 0.40 27.54 -7.63
N ASN A 682 -0.85 27.98 -7.74
CA ASN A 682 -2.01 27.24 -7.25
C ASN A 682 -2.59 26.27 -8.30
N ARG A 683 -2.77 25.00 -7.92
CA ARG A 683 -3.43 23.91 -8.67
C ARG A 683 -4.49 23.19 -7.84
N ASP A 684 -5.17 23.92 -6.96
CA ASP A 684 -6.16 23.41 -5.99
C ASP A 684 -5.57 22.52 -4.88
N GLU A 685 -4.26 22.57 -4.61
CA GLU A 685 -3.61 21.77 -3.56
C GLU A 685 -4.27 21.98 -2.20
N LEU A 686 -4.56 23.24 -1.82
CA LEU A 686 -5.27 23.58 -0.58
C LEU A 686 -6.61 22.83 -0.46
N ARG A 687 -7.39 22.78 -1.55
CA ARG A 687 -8.70 22.12 -1.58
C ARG A 687 -8.55 20.65 -1.21
N TYR A 688 -7.59 19.98 -1.84
CA TYR A 688 -7.34 18.56 -1.62
C TYR A 688 -6.63 18.29 -0.29
N SER A 689 -5.83 19.21 0.22
CA SER A 689 -5.25 19.11 1.56
C SER A 689 -6.33 19.17 2.64
N LEU A 690 -7.30 20.09 2.51
CA LEU A 690 -8.47 20.13 3.40
C LEU A 690 -9.36 18.89 3.29
N ARG A 691 -9.49 18.29 2.11
CA ARG A 691 -10.11 16.95 1.96
C ARG A 691 -9.32 15.88 2.69
N SER A 692 -7.99 15.88 2.57
CA SER A 692 -7.12 14.94 3.29
C SER A 692 -7.29 15.05 4.81
N LEU A 693 -7.39 16.29 5.33
CA LEU A 693 -7.65 16.57 6.74
C LEU A 693 -9.01 16.02 7.17
N ALA A 694 -10.07 16.30 6.42
CA ALA A 694 -11.42 15.81 6.73
C ALA A 694 -11.50 14.26 6.68
N MET A 695 -10.81 13.65 5.72
CA MET A 695 -10.79 12.19 5.57
C MET A 695 -9.99 11.50 6.68
N TYR A 696 -8.89 12.09 7.14
CA TYR A 696 -7.88 11.36 7.90
C TYR A 696 -7.50 11.97 9.25
N ALA A 697 -7.98 13.17 9.58
CA ALA A 697 -7.84 13.78 10.89
C ALA A 697 -9.16 14.47 11.32
N PRO A 698 -10.29 13.73 11.38
CA PRO A 698 -11.60 14.30 11.74
C PRO A 698 -11.67 14.80 13.20
N TRP A 699 -10.65 14.48 14.00
CA TRP A 699 -10.51 14.87 15.40
C TRP A 699 -9.99 16.31 15.58
N VAL A 700 -9.55 16.95 14.50
CA VAL A 700 -9.19 18.37 14.53
C VAL A 700 -10.42 19.20 14.90
N ARG A 701 -10.27 20.05 15.92
CA ARG A 701 -11.36 20.86 16.47
C ARG A 701 -11.76 21.99 15.52
N HIS A 702 -10.78 22.73 15.01
CA HIS A 702 -11.00 23.94 14.20
C HIS A 702 -9.89 24.14 13.17
N VAL A 703 -10.23 24.68 12.00
CA VAL A 703 -9.29 25.02 10.93
C VAL A 703 -9.16 26.54 10.81
N TYR A 704 -7.93 27.04 10.85
CA TYR A 704 -7.61 28.44 10.58
C TYR A 704 -6.88 28.55 9.25
N LEU A 705 -7.49 29.21 8.26
CA LEU A 705 -6.90 29.46 6.96
C LEU A 705 -6.32 30.88 6.91
N VAL A 706 -5.01 31.00 7.06
CA VAL A 706 -4.26 32.26 7.04
C VAL A 706 -3.96 32.67 5.59
N THR A 707 -4.41 33.86 5.20
CA THR A 707 -4.32 34.34 3.81
C THR A 707 -3.94 35.82 3.73
N ALA A 708 -3.50 36.26 2.54
CA ALA A 708 -3.29 37.67 2.21
C ALA A 708 -4.60 38.41 1.83
N GLY A 709 -5.71 38.09 2.50
CA GLY A 709 -7.04 38.66 2.24
C GLY A 709 -7.85 37.98 1.15
N GLN A 710 -7.38 36.81 0.72
CA GLN A 710 -7.99 36.01 -0.34
C GLN A 710 -8.91 34.95 0.24
N VAL A 711 -9.95 34.59 -0.50
CA VAL A 711 -10.85 33.48 -0.13
C VAL A 711 -11.08 32.62 -1.37
N PRO A 712 -10.72 31.32 -1.35
CA PRO A 712 -10.99 30.43 -2.48
C PRO A 712 -12.48 30.38 -2.80
N ALA A 713 -12.83 30.44 -4.09
CA ALA A 713 -14.23 30.50 -4.53
C ALA A 713 -15.07 29.26 -4.14
N TRP A 714 -14.41 28.10 -4.01
CA TRP A 714 -15.04 26.83 -3.61
C TRP A 714 -15.23 26.69 -2.10
N LEU A 715 -14.61 27.55 -1.28
CA LEU A 715 -14.59 27.43 0.18
C LEU A 715 -15.93 27.92 0.77
N ASP A 716 -16.49 27.13 1.69
CA ASP A 716 -17.57 27.56 2.57
C ASP A 716 -16.98 28.34 3.75
N ARG A 717 -16.95 29.66 3.61
CA ARG A 717 -16.42 30.58 4.63
C ARG A 717 -17.27 30.58 5.92
N ASP A 718 -18.54 30.18 5.83
CA ASP A 718 -19.48 30.23 6.95
C ASP A 718 -19.51 28.92 7.75
N HIS A 719 -18.69 27.93 7.37
CA HIS A 719 -18.61 26.66 8.07
C HIS A 719 -18.10 26.86 9.51
N PRO A 720 -18.80 26.37 10.56
CA PRO A 720 -18.50 26.70 11.96
C PRO A 720 -17.15 26.18 12.47
N GLY A 721 -16.58 25.16 11.81
CA GLY A 721 -15.25 24.62 12.12
C GLY A 721 -14.10 25.23 11.31
N LEU A 722 -14.33 26.33 10.58
CA LEU A 722 -13.31 27.00 9.78
C LEU A 722 -13.35 28.53 9.96
N THR A 723 -12.18 29.16 10.11
CA THR A 723 -12.02 30.61 10.13
C THR A 723 -10.96 31.03 9.12
N VAL A 724 -11.30 31.95 8.22
CA VAL A 724 -10.30 32.63 7.37
C VAL A 724 -9.70 33.80 8.15
N VAL A 725 -8.38 33.80 8.31
CA VAL A 725 -7.62 34.81 9.04
C VAL A 725 -6.81 35.64 8.05
N ASP A 726 -6.99 36.95 8.05
CA ASP A 726 -6.21 37.84 7.20
C ASP A 726 -4.87 38.18 7.85
N HIS A 727 -3.80 38.33 7.05
CA HIS A 727 -2.52 38.84 7.54
C HIS A 727 -2.66 40.15 8.32
N ARG A 728 -3.60 41.03 7.95
CA ARG A 728 -3.89 42.31 8.62
C ARG A 728 -4.39 42.15 10.05
N ASP A 729 -5.08 41.05 10.33
CA ASP A 729 -5.58 40.73 11.67
C ASP A 729 -4.54 39.98 12.51
N LEU A 730 -3.47 39.47 11.87
CA LEU A 730 -2.45 38.63 12.49
C LEU A 730 -1.17 39.39 12.86
N PHE A 731 -0.70 40.30 12.01
CA PHE A 731 0.60 40.95 12.17
C PHE A 731 0.60 42.02 13.27
N ALA A 732 1.54 41.89 14.22
CA ALA A 732 1.70 42.87 15.30
C ALA A 732 2.06 44.28 14.80
N ASP A 733 2.82 44.36 13.71
CA ASP A 733 3.24 45.59 13.05
C ASP A 733 2.61 45.66 11.65
N PRO A 734 1.50 46.42 11.47
CA PRO A 734 0.83 46.53 10.18
C PRO A 734 1.72 47.09 9.07
N THR A 735 2.81 47.79 9.41
CA THR A 735 3.74 48.36 8.41
C THR A 735 4.63 47.31 7.73
N ALA A 736 4.72 46.11 8.31
CA ALA A 736 5.38 44.95 7.72
C ALA A 736 4.62 44.36 6.52
N LEU A 737 3.36 44.75 6.31
CA LEU A 737 2.53 44.27 5.21
C LEU A 737 2.60 45.18 3.96
N PRO A 738 2.30 44.65 2.76
CA PRO A 738 2.15 43.23 2.45
C PRO A 738 3.49 42.48 2.58
N THR A 739 3.42 41.21 2.99
CA THR A 739 4.56 40.29 2.99
C THR A 739 4.28 39.12 2.07
N PHE A 740 5.34 38.60 1.46
CA PHE A 740 5.39 37.43 0.58
C PHE A 740 6.38 36.39 1.14
N ASN A 741 6.74 36.54 2.42
CA ASN A 741 7.68 35.68 3.13
C ASN A 741 6.92 34.79 4.11
N SER A 742 6.95 33.47 3.88
CA SER A 742 6.32 32.52 4.80
C SER A 742 6.96 32.55 6.19
N HIS A 743 8.29 32.75 6.30
CA HIS A 743 8.95 32.83 7.61
C HIS A 743 8.44 34.02 8.42
N ALA A 744 8.15 35.15 7.75
CA ALA A 744 7.51 36.30 8.39
C ALA A 744 6.12 35.94 8.93
N ILE A 745 5.30 35.25 8.14
CA ILE A 745 3.95 34.80 8.54
C ILE A 745 4.03 33.80 9.71
N GLU A 746 4.96 32.83 9.65
CA GLU A 746 5.23 31.84 10.70
C GLU A 746 5.50 32.50 12.06
N THR A 747 6.21 33.64 12.07
CA THR A 747 6.47 34.38 13.32
C THR A 747 5.22 34.92 14.02
N GLN A 748 4.10 35.01 13.32
CA GLN A 748 2.87 35.64 13.83
C GLN A 748 1.77 34.64 14.20
N LEU A 749 1.85 33.37 13.79
CA LEU A 749 0.74 32.39 13.89
C LEU A 749 0.20 32.17 15.32
N HIS A 750 1.04 32.33 16.35
CA HIS A 750 0.61 32.19 17.74
C HIS A 750 -0.40 33.27 18.18
N ARG A 751 -0.57 34.35 17.39
CA ARG A 751 -1.49 35.45 17.66
C ARG A 751 -2.91 35.22 17.15
N ILE A 752 -3.17 34.11 16.46
CA ILE A 752 -4.52 33.78 15.97
C ILE A 752 -5.49 33.69 17.15
N GLU A 753 -6.57 34.48 17.09
CA GLU A 753 -7.59 34.48 18.14
C GLU A 753 -8.32 33.13 18.22
N GLY A 754 -8.42 32.58 19.44
CA GLY A 754 -9.08 31.30 19.70
C GLY A 754 -8.23 30.03 19.46
N LEU A 755 -7.03 30.18 18.89
CA LEU A 755 -6.13 29.07 18.60
C LEU A 755 -5.79 28.28 19.87
N ALA A 756 -5.94 26.95 19.81
CA ALA A 756 -5.61 26.03 20.89
C ALA A 756 -4.11 26.06 21.25
N GLU A 757 -3.79 25.64 22.47
CA GLU A 757 -2.40 25.45 22.89
C GLU A 757 -1.68 24.40 22.04
N HIS A 758 -2.39 23.39 21.53
CA HIS A 758 -1.85 22.36 20.65
C HIS A 758 -2.49 22.53 19.27
N PHE A 759 -1.67 22.57 18.22
CA PHE A 759 -2.18 22.68 16.86
C PHE A 759 -1.22 22.05 15.85
N LEU A 760 -1.76 21.67 14.71
CA LEU A 760 -1.01 21.25 13.55
C LEU A 760 -0.84 22.42 12.59
N TYR A 761 0.38 22.64 12.11
CA TYR A 761 0.62 23.55 11.00
C TYR A 761 0.69 22.78 9.68
N PHE A 762 0.03 23.30 8.66
CA PHE A 762 0.02 22.82 7.28
C PHE A 762 0.44 23.93 6.31
N ASN A 763 1.26 23.57 5.34
CA ASN A 763 1.21 24.22 4.03
C ASN A 763 0.12 23.56 3.17
N ASP A 764 -0.29 24.25 2.11
CA ASP A 764 -1.27 23.75 1.14
C ASP A 764 -0.79 22.52 0.35
N ASP A 765 0.52 22.32 0.24
CA ASP A 765 1.17 21.18 -0.41
C ASP A 765 1.35 19.94 0.47
N MET A 766 0.92 19.99 1.74
CA MET A 766 1.01 18.87 2.68
C MET A 766 -0.31 18.09 2.74
N PHE A 767 -0.24 16.76 2.63
CA PHE A 767 -1.43 15.90 2.64
C PHE A 767 -1.29 14.77 3.66
N LEU A 768 -2.40 14.39 4.31
CA LEU A 768 -2.50 13.11 5.00
C LEU A 768 -2.86 12.01 3.99
N GLY A 769 -2.18 10.87 4.04
CA GLY A 769 -2.37 9.78 3.09
C GLY A 769 -3.25 8.63 3.60
N ARG A 770 -3.45 8.53 4.91
CA ARG A 770 -4.25 7.49 5.57
C ARG A 770 -4.78 7.99 6.92
N PRO A 771 -5.80 7.33 7.52
CA PRO A 771 -6.36 7.75 8.81
C PRO A 771 -5.30 7.91 9.91
N THR A 772 -5.42 8.97 10.69
CA THR A 772 -4.55 9.30 11.83
C THR A 772 -5.39 9.55 13.08
N THR A 773 -4.73 9.45 14.22
CA THR A 773 -5.25 9.80 15.55
C THR A 773 -4.43 10.95 16.13
N PRO A 774 -4.92 11.69 17.14
CA PRO A 774 -4.13 12.77 17.75
C PRO A 774 -2.78 12.30 18.28
N ASP A 775 -2.70 11.05 18.77
CA ASP A 775 -1.45 10.47 19.26
C ASP A 775 -0.39 10.24 18.17
N THR A 776 -0.77 10.34 16.89
CA THR A 776 0.20 10.40 15.78
C THR A 776 1.13 11.60 15.91
N PHE A 777 0.62 12.72 16.45
CA PHE A 777 1.30 14.01 16.50
C PHE A 777 1.63 14.49 17.91
N PHE A 778 0.89 14.04 18.93
CA PHE A 778 1.11 14.42 20.32
C PHE A 778 1.22 13.19 21.22
N LEU A 779 1.89 13.30 22.37
CA LEU A 779 1.73 12.33 23.45
C LEU A 779 0.54 12.74 24.33
N GLY A 780 -0.06 11.77 25.04
CA GLY A 780 -1.09 12.08 26.04
C GLY A 780 -0.63 13.03 27.15
N SER A 781 0.69 13.17 27.34
CA SER A 781 1.30 14.18 28.22
C SER A 781 1.27 15.63 27.67
N GLY A 782 0.81 15.85 26.44
CA GLY A 782 0.82 17.15 25.76
C GLY A 782 2.10 17.47 24.99
N LEU A 783 3.08 16.55 24.95
CA LEU A 783 4.32 16.79 24.21
C LEU A 783 4.11 16.58 22.70
N PRO A 784 4.43 17.56 21.83
CA PRO A 784 4.45 17.38 20.40
C PRO A 784 5.54 16.39 19.96
N LYS A 785 5.23 15.64 18.90
CA LYS A 785 6.15 14.75 18.19
C LYS A 785 6.68 15.47 16.96
N PHE A 786 7.97 15.31 16.68
CA PHE A 786 8.58 15.78 15.44
C PHE A 786 9.30 14.65 14.70
N PHE A 787 9.53 14.83 13.40
CA PHE A 787 10.02 13.78 12.50
C PHE A 787 11.26 14.25 11.74
N TRP A 788 12.42 13.67 12.06
CA TRP A 788 13.67 14.01 11.37
C TRP A 788 13.70 13.51 9.94
N SER A 789 14.20 14.35 9.06
CA SER A 789 14.63 13.96 7.72
C SER A 789 16.07 13.45 7.77
N SER A 790 16.42 12.57 6.84
CA SER A 790 17.82 12.21 6.58
C SER A 790 18.62 13.38 5.98
N ALA A 791 17.95 14.43 5.51
CA ALA A 791 18.59 15.65 5.04
C ALA A 791 19.29 16.38 6.21
N SER A 792 20.56 16.73 5.99
CA SER A 792 21.37 17.44 6.98
C SER A 792 21.37 18.94 6.71
N VAL A 793 21.42 19.73 7.79
CA VAL A 793 21.72 21.16 7.67
C VAL A 793 23.24 21.28 7.46
N PRO A 794 23.74 21.82 6.33
CA PRO A 794 25.18 21.82 6.04
C PRO A 794 26.00 22.56 7.10
N ALA A 795 27.19 22.08 7.42
CA ALA A 795 28.13 22.73 8.34
C ALA A 795 28.96 23.84 7.66
N LEU A 796 28.33 24.56 6.73
CA LEU A 796 28.89 25.69 5.99
C LEU A 796 28.23 26.98 6.48
N PRO A 797 28.90 28.15 6.38
CA PRO A 797 28.25 29.44 6.63
C PRO A 797 27.04 29.62 5.71
N VAL A 798 26.18 30.58 6.05
CA VAL A 798 25.10 31.00 5.15
C VAL A 798 25.72 31.66 3.92
N MET A 799 25.32 31.18 2.74
CA MET A 799 25.82 31.64 1.45
C MET A 799 24.69 32.32 0.67
N PRO A 800 25.00 33.30 -0.20
CA PRO A 800 24.00 33.96 -1.06
C PRO A 800 23.07 33.03 -1.85
N GLY A 801 23.57 31.86 -2.28
CA GLY A 801 22.82 30.86 -3.05
C GLY A 801 22.24 29.70 -2.22
N ASP A 802 22.22 29.78 -0.89
CA ASP A 802 21.48 28.81 -0.09
C ASP A 802 19.98 28.93 -0.38
N GLU A 803 19.26 27.82 -0.45
CA GLU A 803 17.80 27.83 -0.39
C GLU A 803 17.33 28.41 0.95
N GLY A 804 16.26 29.19 0.93
CA GLY A 804 15.81 30.02 2.03
C GLY A 804 15.49 29.22 3.30
N TYR A 805 14.95 28.01 3.16
CA TYR A 805 14.72 27.14 4.32
C TYR A 805 16.04 26.64 4.94
N LEU A 806 17.07 26.44 4.12
CA LEU A 806 18.38 25.96 4.52
C LEU A 806 19.20 27.08 5.18
N ALA A 807 19.16 28.29 4.62
CA ALA A 807 19.69 29.49 5.24
C ALA A 807 19.06 29.72 6.62
N ALA A 808 17.73 29.65 6.70
CA ALA A 808 17.01 29.81 7.94
C ALA A 808 17.35 28.72 8.99
N ALA A 809 17.51 27.47 8.56
CA ALA A 809 17.96 26.39 9.45
C ALA A 809 19.38 26.61 9.99
N LYS A 810 20.30 27.16 9.17
CA LYS A 810 21.65 27.55 9.61
C LYS A 810 21.61 28.70 10.63
N ASN A 811 20.75 29.69 10.42
CA ASN A 811 20.55 30.79 11.36
C ASN A 811 19.97 30.30 12.70
N ASN A 812 18.94 29.44 12.65
CA ASN A 812 18.35 28.82 13.84
C ASN A 812 19.37 28.01 14.64
N ARG A 813 20.24 27.26 13.95
CA ARG A 813 21.34 26.52 14.61
C ARG A 813 22.20 27.46 15.46
N GLU A 814 22.51 28.66 14.98
CA GLU A 814 23.37 29.57 15.72
C GLU A 814 22.72 30.05 17.02
N LEU A 815 21.41 30.34 16.99
CA LEU A 815 20.64 30.65 18.20
C LEU A 815 20.68 29.50 19.22
N LEU A 816 20.46 28.27 18.75
CA LEU A 816 20.46 27.08 19.59
C LEU A 816 21.86 26.76 20.14
N ARG A 817 22.91 26.98 19.34
CA ARG A 817 24.30 26.80 19.74
C ARG A 817 24.71 27.81 20.81
N ARG A 818 24.31 29.08 20.64
CA ARG A 818 24.52 30.16 21.60
C ARG A 818 23.90 29.83 22.96
N ASP A 819 22.64 29.40 22.96
CA ASP A 819 21.87 29.27 24.19
C ASP A 819 22.05 27.92 24.90
N PHE A 820 22.29 26.83 24.15
CA PHE A 820 22.33 25.47 24.71
C PHE A 820 23.68 24.77 24.53
N GLY A 821 24.63 25.35 23.78
CA GLY A 821 25.87 24.68 23.43
C GLY A 821 25.67 23.41 22.57
N ARG A 822 24.52 23.30 21.88
CA ARG A 822 24.13 22.15 21.05
C ARG A 822 23.96 22.56 19.60
N THR A 823 24.34 21.68 18.68
CA THR A 823 24.28 21.95 17.24
C THR A 823 23.13 21.18 16.60
N ALA A 824 22.18 21.89 16.00
CA ALA A 824 21.12 21.30 15.17
C ALA A 824 21.72 20.77 13.85
N THR A 825 21.64 19.48 13.56
CA THR A 825 22.28 18.86 12.38
C THR A 825 21.30 18.34 11.34
N HIS A 826 20.01 18.21 11.69
CA HIS A 826 19.00 17.58 10.84
C HIS A 826 17.95 18.60 10.40
N CYS A 827 17.43 18.41 9.19
CA CYS A 827 16.16 18.99 8.77
C CYS A 827 15.01 18.09 9.25
N PHE A 828 13.77 18.55 9.07
CA PHE A 828 12.57 17.77 9.37
C PHE A 828 11.86 17.35 8.07
N PHE A 829 11.06 16.29 8.12
CA PHE A 829 10.17 15.99 6.99
C PHE A 829 9.15 17.11 6.79
N HIS A 830 8.75 17.33 5.53
CA HIS A 830 7.73 18.31 5.17
C HIS A 830 6.34 17.69 5.33
N VAL A 831 5.94 17.55 6.59
CA VAL A 831 4.68 16.96 7.05
C VAL A 831 3.99 17.94 8.00
N PRO A 832 2.72 17.72 8.36
CA PRO A 832 2.05 18.58 9.33
C PRO A 832 2.86 18.66 10.63
N TYR A 833 3.22 19.87 11.03
CA TYR A 833 4.06 20.09 12.22
C TYR A 833 3.18 20.18 13.47
N ALA A 834 3.46 19.33 14.45
CA ALA A 834 2.83 19.39 15.76
C ALA A 834 3.48 20.51 16.59
N LEU A 835 2.69 21.53 16.96
CA LEU A 835 3.19 22.73 17.60
C LEU A 835 2.46 23.01 18.92
N ARG A 836 3.13 23.81 19.74
CA ARG A 836 2.58 24.39 20.96
C ARG A 836 2.62 25.90 20.90
N ARG A 837 1.47 26.54 21.13
CA ARG A 837 1.31 28.00 21.05
C ARG A 837 2.22 28.72 22.04
N GLY A 838 2.22 28.30 23.31
CA GLY A 838 3.09 28.89 24.33
C GLY A 838 4.59 28.81 24.04
N ILE A 839 5.06 27.80 23.28
CA ILE A 839 6.47 27.73 22.87
C ILE A 839 6.77 28.77 21.78
N LEU A 840 5.85 29.03 20.86
CA LEU A 840 6.02 30.08 19.85
C LEU A 840 6.03 31.48 20.48
N GLU A 841 5.17 31.72 21.48
CA GLU A 841 5.16 32.94 22.29
C GLU A 841 6.53 33.15 22.97
N GLU A 842 7.03 32.13 23.67
CA GLU A 842 8.34 32.17 24.34
C GLU A 842 9.50 32.40 23.36
N LEU A 843 9.49 31.73 22.20
CA LEU A 843 10.51 31.95 21.17
C LEU A 843 10.50 33.39 20.65
N THR A 844 9.30 33.96 20.45
CA THR A 844 9.11 35.34 19.99
C THR A 844 9.63 36.34 21.01
N GLU A 845 9.47 36.08 22.31
CA GLU A 845 10.02 36.91 23.37
C GLU A 845 11.54 36.76 23.50
N ARG A 846 12.03 35.51 23.44
CA ARG A 846 13.44 35.17 23.67
C ARG A 846 14.37 35.64 22.55
N TYR A 847 13.91 35.53 21.31
CA TYR A 847 14.65 35.91 20.09
C TYR A 847 13.96 37.11 19.42
N ALA A 848 13.50 38.06 20.23
CA ALA A 848 12.69 39.18 19.78
C ALA A 848 13.35 40.00 18.66
N ASP A 849 14.65 40.26 18.74
CA ASP A 849 15.36 41.03 17.72
C ASP A 849 15.44 40.27 16.39
N GLU A 850 15.85 39.00 16.44
CA GLU A 850 16.02 38.15 15.26
C GLU A 850 14.67 37.84 14.57
N LEU A 851 13.63 37.57 15.36
CA LEU A 851 12.30 37.25 14.85
C LEU A 851 11.52 38.51 14.43
N ALA A 852 11.72 39.68 15.07
CA ALA A 852 11.15 40.94 14.58
C ALA A 852 11.78 41.38 13.24
N ALA A 853 13.08 41.10 13.04
CA ALA A 853 13.72 41.32 11.75
C ALA A 853 13.11 40.41 10.66
N THR A 854 12.93 39.11 10.95
CA THR A 854 12.26 38.17 10.04
C THR A 854 10.81 38.59 9.76
N ALA A 855 10.06 39.02 10.77
CA ALA A 855 8.66 39.46 10.63
C ALA A 855 8.49 40.67 9.69
N ARG A 856 9.50 41.56 9.61
CA ARG A 856 9.48 42.74 8.72
C ARG A 856 9.98 42.44 7.31
N ALA A 857 10.58 41.27 7.08
CA ALA A 857 11.09 40.88 5.77
C ALA A 857 9.92 40.58 4.82
N ARG A 858 9.83 41.35 3.73
CA ARG A 858 8.77 41.18 2.72
C ARG A 858 8.99 39.99 1.80
N PHE A 859 10.25 39.59 1.60
CA PHE A 859 10.66 38.43 0.81
C PHE A 859 11.60 37.56 1.65
N ARG A 860 11.69 36.27 1.33
CA ARG A 860 12.63 35.37 1.97
C ARG A 860 14.06 35.85 1.77
N GLY A 861 14.85 35.80 2.84
CA GLY A 861 16.24 36.21 2.82
C GLY A 861 17.14 35.33 3.66
N ASN A 862 18.44 35.49 3.45
CA ASN A 862 19.48 34.70 4.12
C ASN A 862 19.65 35.02 5.62
N THR A 863 18.95 36.03 6.12
CA THR A 863 18.89 36.39 7.54
C THR A 863 17.63 35.89 8.23
N ASP A 864 16.73 35.22 7.51
CA ASP A 864 15.47 34.76 8.06
C ASP A 864 15.67 33.63 9.07
N HIS A 865 14.68 33.47 9.94
CA HIS A 865 14.54 32.35 10.84
C HIS A 865 13.23 31.61 10.56
N SER A 866 13.31 30.29 10.33
CA SER A 866 12.13 29.45 10.13
C SER A 866 11.62 29.00 11.48
N LEU A 867 10.61 29.69 11.99
CA LEU A 867 10.13 29.49 13.34
C LEU A 867 9.40 28.16 13.48
N VAL A 868 8.50 27.87 12.53
CA VAL A 868 7.58 26.73 12.60
C VAL A 868 8.19 25.47 12.03
N SER A 869 8.94 25.55 10.93
CA SER A 869 9.50 24.37 10.25
C SER A 869 10.89 23.95 10.76
N SER A 870 11.46 24.64 11.75
CA SER A 870 12.78 24.31 12.29
C SER A 870 13.05 24.70 13.74
N LEU A 871 12.89 25.98 14.12
CA LEU A 871 13.33 26.48 15.43
C LEU A 871 12.50 25.88 16.57
N HIS A 872 11.18 25.83 16.42
CA HIS A 872 10.26 25.29 17.41
C HIS A 872 10.61 23.87 17.83
N GLN A 873 10.76 22.95 16.87
CA GLN A 873 11.01 21.54 17.16
C GLN A 873 12.32 21.33 17.92
N HIS A 874 13.39 21.99 17.45
CA HIS A 874 14.70 21.88 18.10
C HIS A 874 14.69 22.48 19.50
N TYR A 875 14.10 23.67 19.66
CA TYR A 875 14.01 24.35 20.94
C TYR A 875 13.17 23.54 21.95
N ALA A 876 12.02 23.05 21.51
CA ALA A 876 11.16 22.19 22.32
C ALA A 876 11.88 20.90 22.72
N TYR A 877 12.62 20.27 21.81
CA TYR A 877 13.44 19.08 22.13
C TYR A 877 14.52 19.38 23.17
N LEU A 878 15.30 20.46 22.98
CA LEU A 878 16.38 20.83 23.90
C LEU A 878 15.88 21.26 25.29
N THR A 879 14.63 21.70 25.39
CA THR A 879 13.97 22.06 26.66
C THR A 879 13.12 20.94 27.25
N GLY A 880 13.15 19.72 26.68
CA GLY A 880 12.40 18.56 27.19
C GLY A 880 10.88 18.64 26.96
N ARG A 881 10.45 19.47 26.01
CA ARG A 881 9.05 19.78 25.69
C ARG A 881 8.59 19.26 24.32
N ALA A 882 9.39 18.43 23.66
CA ALA A 882 9.00 17.67 22.47
C ALA A 882 9.78 16.36 22.40
N VAL A 883 9.26 15.39 21.65
CA VAL A 883 9.90 14.07 21.49
C VAL A 883 10.11 13.72 20.01
N PRO A 884 11.24 13.08 19.64
CA PRO A 884 11.41 12.55 18.30
C PRO A 884 10.49 11.34 18.08
N SER A 885 9.97 11.23 16.85
CA SER A 885 9.17 10.09 16.41
C SER A 885 9.47 9.77 14.94
N SER A 886 8.88 8.70 14.42
CA SER A 886 8.90 8.33 13.01
C SER A 886 7.51 8.43 12.37
N ILE A 887 7.49 8.67 11.07
CA ILE A 887 6.28 8.74 10.25
C ILE A 887 6.56 8.16 8.86
N SER A 888 5.57 7.46 8.29
CA SER A 888 5.65 7.00 6.90
C SER A 888 5.37 8.19 5.97
N TYR A 889 6.38 8.61 5.21
CA TYR A 889 6.36 9.84 4.41
C TYR A 889 6.82 9.60 2.96
N ASP A 890 6.41 10.48 2.05
CA ASP A 890 6.93 10.58 0.68
C ASP A 890 6.91 12.02 0.17
N PHE A 891 7.83 12.36 -0.71
CA PHE A 891 7.89 13.65 -1.41
C PHE A 891 7.85 13.38 -2.92
N VAL A 892 7.00 14.11 -3.64
CA VAL A 892 6.88 14.00 -5.10
C VAL A 892 7.19 15.33 -5.75
N ASP A 893 8.22 15.34 -6.60
CA ASP A 893 8.51 16.48 -7.47
C ASP A 893 7.68 16.38 -8.76
N ILE A 894 6.71 17.27 -8.94
CA ILE A 894 5.82 17.28 -10.10
C ILE A 894 6.45 17.87 -11.35
N GLY A 895 7.56 18.61 -11.22
CA GLY A 895 8.36 19.05 -12.37
C GLY A 895 9.10 17.89 -13.04
N SER A 896 9.26 16.77 -12.31
CA SER A 896 9.96 15.58 -12.78
C SER A 896 8.97 14.54 -13.33
N ARG A 897 8.86 14.46 -14.67
CA ARG A 897 9.19 13.24 -15.43
C ARG A 897 8.95 11.92 -14.67
N ALA A 898 10.05 11.50 -14.06
CA ALA A 898 10.18 10.28 -13.33
C ALA A 898 9.20 10.21 -12.14
N ASP A 899 9.07 11.28 -11.36
CA ASP A 899 8.35 11.26 -10.09
C ASP A 899 6.83 11.18 -10.23
N HIS A 900 6.26 11.44 -11.41
CA HIS A 900 4.83 11.21 -11.68
C HIS A 900 4.40 9.76 -11.44
N ALA A 901 5.24 8.78 -11.74
CA ALA A 901 4.91 7.39 -11.47
C ALA A 901 4.87 7.05 -9.95
N ARG A 902 5.41 7.93 -9.08
CA ARG A 902 5.23 7.85 -7.62
C ARG A 902 3.82 8.27 -7.21
N LEU A 903 3.17 9.18 -7.93
CA LEU A 903 1.74 9.51 -7.72
C LEU A 903 0.86 8.27 -7.91
N GLY A 904 1.10 7.50 -8.98
CA GLY A 904 0.42 6.22 -9.19
C GLY A 904 0.62 5.23 -8.04
N GLN A 905 1.86 5.12 -7.53
CA GLN A 905 2.18 4.24 -6.39
C GLN A 905 1.54 4.69 -5.07
N LEU A 906 1.55 6.00 -4.80
CA LEU A 906 0.89 6.57 -3.64
C LEU A 906 -0.60 6.22 -3.68
N LEU A 907 -1.24 6.39 -4.83
CA LEU A 907 -2.67 6.13 -5.02
C LEU A 907 -3.03 4.65 -4.91
N GLN A 908 -2.20 3.77 -5.46
CA GLN A 908 -2.39 2.32 -5.38
C GLN A 908 -2.14 1.75 -3.98
N SER A 909 -1.14 2.27 -3.26
CA SER A 909 -0.74 1.70 -1.96
C SER A 909 -1.42 2.35 -0.77
N ARG A 910 -1.73 3.66 -0.84
CA ARG A 910 -2.22 4.50 0.26
C ARG A 910 -1.51 4.23 1.60
N ASN A 911 -0.23 3.91 1.54
CA ASN A 911 0.53 3.38 2.69
C ASN A 911 1.38 4.43 3.42
N LYS A 912 1.31 5.69 2.98
CA LYS A 912 2.00 6.82 3.58
C LYS A 912 1.07 7.52 4.56
N THR A 913 1.58 7.86 5.75
CA THR A 913 0.82 8.66 6.71
C THR A 913 0.66 10.08 6.20
N ALA A 914 1.73 10.65 5.64
CA ALA A 914 1.72 11.96 5.03
C ALA A 914 2.55 11.93 3.73
N PHE A 915 2.25 12.84 2.81
CA PHE A 915 3.08 13.11 1.66
C PHE A 915 2.95 14.58 1.28
N CYS A 916 3.89 15.09 0.50
CA CYS A 916 3.77 16.42 -0.08
C CYS A 916 4.24 16.43 -1.53
N ILE A 917 3.79 17.47 -2.23
CA ILE A 917 3.95 17.63 -3.66
C ILE A 917 4.65 18.98 -3.88
N GLY A 918 5.83 18.99 -4.48
CA GLY A 918 6.57 20.22 -4.79
C GLY A 918 6.95 20.27 -6.27
N GLU A 919 7.35 21.44 -6.77
CA GLU A 919 7.76 21.65 -8.16
C GLU A 919 9.17 22.23 -8.22
N SER A 920 10.09 21.51 -8.86
CA SER A 920 11.44 22.03 -9.14
C SER A 920 11.44 22.98 -10.35
N PRO A 921 12.31 24.02 -10.38
CA PRO A 921 12.38 24.98 -11.49
C PRO A 921 12.71 24.36 -12.86
N ASP A 922 13.52 23.29 -12.88
CA ASP A 922 13.96 22.59 -14.09
C ASP A 922 12.96 21.47 -14.47
N SER A 923 11.75 21.85 -14.91
CA SER A 923 10.75 20.86 -15.33
C SER A 923 10.96 20.39 -16.77
N GLY A 924 10.96 19.07 -16.98
CA GLY A 924 11.01 18.45 -18.32
C GLY A 924 9.62 18.28 -18.96
N MET A 925 8.59 18.94 -18.42
CA MET A 925 7.18 18.78 -18.78
C MET A 925 6.52 20.14 -18.95
N SER A 926 5.48 20.21 -19.78
CA SER A 926 4.68 21.43 -19.91
C SER A 926 3.81 21.66 -18.66
N ASP A 927 3.51 22.92 -18.35
CA ASP A 927 2.64 23.29 -17.23
C ASP A 927 1.25 22.61 -17.31
N GLU A 928 0.71 22.45 -18.52
CA GLU A 928 -0.59 21.78 -18.76
C GLU A 928 -0.54 20.28 -18.41
N GLU A 929 0.53 19.57 -18.82
CA GLU A 929 0.73 18.16 -18.49
C GLU A 929 0.87 17.98 -16.97
N THR A 930 1.67 18.82 -16.32
CA THR A 930 1.87 18.79 -14.86
C THR A 930 0.57 19.05 -14.12
N ALA A 931 -0.18 20.08 -14.50
CA ALA A 931 -1.47 20.40 -13.88
C ALA A 931 -2.51 19.28 -14.07
N LEU A 932 -2.54 18.63 -15.24
CA LEU A 932 -3.43 17.51 -15.48
C LEU A 932 -3.07 16.30 -14.61
N ALA A 933 -1.78 15.96 -14.50
CA ALA A 933 -1.32 14.82 -13.70
C ALA A 933 -1.64 15.00 -12.21
N VAL A 934 -1.31 16.16 -11.64
CA VAL A 934 -1.58 16.49 -10.24
C VAL A 934 -3.07 16.49 -9.95
N ARG A 935 -3.87 17.18 -10.78
CA ARG A 935 -5.32 17.21 -10.61
C ARG A 935 -5.93 15.82 -10.69
N SER A 936 -5.50 14.99 -11.64
CA SER A 936 -6.00 13.62 -11.80
C SER A 936 -5.66 12.77 -10.57
N PHE A 937 -4.42 12.85 -10.08
CA PHE A 937 -3.99 12.16 -8.87
C PHE A 937 -4.77 12.63 -7.63
N LEU A 938 -4.82 13.93 -7.35
CA LEU A 938 -5.48 14.46 -6.16
C LEU A 938 -6.99 14.20 -6.17
N THR A 939 -7.63 14.31 -7.34
CA THR A 939 -9.05 13.95 -7.51
C THR A 939 -9.28 12.47 -7.20
N ALA A 940 -8.39 11.60 -7.65
CA ALA A 940 -8.51 10.17 -7.40
C ALA A 940 -8.16 9.78 -5.95
N TYR A 941 -7.19 10.46 -5.34
CA TYR A 941 -6.74 10.19 -3.96
C TYR A 941 -7.75 10.70 -2.93
N PHE A 942 -8.33 11.88 -3.17
CA PHE A 942 -9.29 12.55 -2.30
C PHE A 942 -10.61 12.84 -3.06
N PRO A 943 -11.33 11.80 -3.50
CA PRO A 943 -12.51 11.95 -4.35
C PRO A 943 -13.74 12.52 -3.61
N VAL A 944 -13.79 12.35 -2.29
CA VAL A 944 -14.90 12.81 -1.44
C VAL A 944 -14.67 14.28 -1.04
N ARG A 945 -15.70 15.10 -1.17
CA ARG A 945 -15.65 16.51 -0.78
C ARG A 945 -15.46 16.67 0.74
N SER A 946 -14.72 17.69 1.13
CA SER A 946 -14.59 18.07 2.54
C SER A 946 -15.84 18.84 2.99
N PRO A 947 -16.16 18.87 4.30
CA PRO A 947 -17.25 19.71 4.83
C PRO A 947 -16.99 21.22 4.67
N TYR A 948 -15.76 21.61 4.33
CA TYR A 948 -15.35 23.01 4.12
C TYR A 948 -15.62 23.50 2.70
N GLU A 949 -16.11 22.65 1.79
CA GLU A 949 -16.46 23.02 0.43
C GLU A 949 -17.94 23.44 0.32
N ARG A 950 -18.23 24.45 -0.50
CA ARG A 950 -19.61 24.82 -0.82
C ARG A 950 -20.36 23.64 -1.42
N PRO A 951 -21.67 23.50 -1.13
CA PRO A 951 -22.52 22.53 -1.82
C PRO A 951 -22.42 22.72 -3.34
N ALA A 952 -22.48 21.61 -4.10
CA ALA A 952 -22.60 21.72 -5.55
C ALA A 952 -23.89 22.51 -5.87
N ALA A 953 -23.81 23.47 -6.79
CA ALA A 953 -25.03 24.02 -7.38
C ALA A 953 -25.76 22.84 -8.05
N GLY A 954 -26.96 22.53 -7.56
CA GLY A 954 -27.75 21.38 -7.98
C GLY A 954 -28.30 21.48 -9.39
#